data_AF-A0A929SNN9-F1
#
_entry.id   AF-A0A929SNN9-F1
#
_cell.length_a   1.000
_cell.length_b   1.000
_cell.length_c   1.000
_cell.angle_alpha   90.00
_cell.angle_beta   90.00
_cell.angle_gamma   90.00
#
_symmetry.space_group_name_H-M   'P 1'
#
loop_
_entity.id
_entity.type
_entity.pdbx_description
1 polymer ?
#
loop_
_entity_poly.entity_id
_entity_poly.type
_entity_poly.pdbx_seq_one_letter_code
_entity_poly.pdbx_strand_id
1 'polypeptide(L)'
;MKSLETLMKKYGISKDFLYFFTEENLINLDLAEAEKTLNYLISNNVSPKTIEKCHSIVLGNSVDVKRNYEYLNLVGFNKSKINNCIHILIEEPRDLINTLNYLRENYDDCLINKKLSILSKSLNYIKAREKQLKKYDLTQDQILSIIIESNQGVNYEKIFNICKMHNIKVNSKMFKYTPYNLKEKIELAESLNVPFSNYMLFTNSDNIIEIINYVKKNNLELSETMYTKTPSDLEYIFKLLKDNKINYNATIFTKNVDELEQMIEICNKYQVSDIPSSIFLRRVDEVDEILKIAKLNNIEIKASIFHLNKESLIDLIDFCKQENISLTSDIFYSNIENIKEIKKICKENNLEFKKYYLRKNPKDFEQLLENLKIYNLKPMASMFNKSNKEVIEIIELLNHKNIEVKDAYFEKKVDVLKSIVEITEQENIPLSSSIMSKSIEDINEILDIAKKHNLTLNSTIFEKKPEELIELIDFCKKEKVEIYSTMYLKNNNTIKEIVDILKENDIEITSLMYSKNVEYLRERIDVCKQHNLKLNNELFRVDINNLQENIDYIRENYSKDYITSATVTKNPKRVKEVFNYMESKELLRYLPNAAFIFTLDIKKLKERVDYLIDNNLDIVEQNEFNNILTMTTRKFNSLKNKKVSQLV
;
A
#
# COMPACT_ATOMS: atom_id res chain seq x y z
N MET A 1 12.28 -41.89 38.06
CA MET A 1 12.96 -40.85 37.24
C MET A 1 13.64 -41.38 35.97
N LYS A 2 14.66 -42.26 36.02
CA LYS A 2 15.36 -42.75 34.79
C LYS A 2 14.44 -43.36 33.72
N SER A 3 13.42 -44.13 34.13
CA SER A 3 12.45 -44.71 33.21
C SER A 3 11.54 -43.68 32.54
N LEU A 4 11.16 -42.62 33.27
CA LEU A 4 10.37 -41.51 32.72
C LEU A 4 11.19 -40.65 31.75
N GLU A 5 12.46 -40.36 32.08
CA GLU A 5 13.39 -39.65 31.18
C GLU A 5 13.56 -40.41 29.86
N THR A 6 13.66 -41.73 29.91
CA THR A 6 13.74 -42.59 28.73
C THR A 6 12.46 -42.51 27.89
N LEU A 7 11.29 -42.53 28.54
CA LEU A 7 10.00 -42.38 27.89
C LEU A 7 9.84 -41.00 27.21
N MET A 8 10.24 -39.91 27.88
CA MET A 8 10.16 -38.56 27.29
C MET A 8 11.05 -38.45 26.05
N LYS A 9 12.29 -38.96 26.14
CA LYS A 9 13.21 -39.01 25.00
C LYS A 9 12.64 -39.76 23.80
N LYS A 10 11.93 -40.87 24.04
CA LYS A 10 11.28 -41.67 22.98
C LYS A 10 10.30 -40.83 22.15
N TYR A 11 9.59 -39.89 22.76
CA TYR A 11 8.62 -39.02 22.07
C TYR A 11 9.16 -37.63 21.73
N GLY A 12 10.47 -37.39 21.86
CA GLY A 12 11.08 -36.10 21.57
C GLY A 12 10.67 -34.97 22.53
N ILE A 13 10.35 -35.31 23.78
CA ILE A 13 10.01 -34.37 24.85
C ILE A 13 11.27 -33.99 25.63
N SER A 14 11.46 -32.70 25.92
CA SER A 14 12.60 -32.16 26.66
C SER A 14 12.75 -32.80 28.04
N LYS A 15 14.00 -32.93 28.51
CA LYS A 15 14.31 -33.35 29.87
C LYS A 15 13.78 -32.37 30.91
N ASP A 16 13.63 -31.10 30.56
CA ASP A 16 13.13 -30.06 31.46
C ASP A 16 11.71 -30.34 31.94
N PHE A 17 10.96 -31.13 31.18
CA PHE A 17 9.65 -31.64 31.54
C PHE A 17 9.63 -32.31 32.93
N LEU A 18 10.75 -32.92 33.34
CA LEU A 18 10.87 -33.62 34.61
C LEU A 18 10.89 -32.66 35.81
N TYR A 19 11.28 -31.39 35.63
CA TYR A 19 11.37 -30.41 36.72
C TYR A 19 10.00 -30.01 37.28
N PHE A 20 8.92 -30.31 36.55
CA PHE A 20 7.56 -29.95 36.95
C PHE A 20 6.87 -31.02 37.78
N PHE A 21 7.53 -32.15 38.04
CA PHE A 21 6.99 -33.22 38.87
C PHE A 21 7.47 -33.06 40.32
N THR A 22 6.51 -32.99 41.25
CA THR A 22 6.79 -33.15 42.68
C THR A 22 7.11 -34.61 42.99
N GLU A 23 7.69 -34.89 44.16
CA GLU A 23 7.90 -36.27 44.62
C GLU A 23 6.59 -37.07 44.65
N GLU A 24 5.50 -36.44 45.09
CA GLU A 24 4.15 -37.03 45.09
C GLU A 24 3.66 -37.39 43.68
N ASN A 25 3.88 -36.51 42.69
CA ASN A 25 3.51 -36.79 41.30
C ASN A 25 4.28 -38.00 40.75
N LEU A 26 5.55 -38.16 41.15
CA LEU A 26 6.39 -39.27 40.69
C LEU A 26 6.00 -40.61 41.34
N ILE A 27 5.48 -40.59 42.56
CA ILE A 27 4.97 -41.79 43.25
C ILE A 27 3.70 -42.29 42.57
N ASN A 28 2.82 -41.38 42.15
CA ASN A 28 1.52 -41.72 41.55
C ASN A 28 1.56 -41.94 40.03
N LEU A 29 2.75 -41.86 39.42
CA LEU A 29 2.90 -41.96 37.97
C LEU A 29 2.93 -43.42 37.51
N ASP A 30 1.90 -43.84 36.79
CA ASP A 30 1.90 -45.07 36.01
C ASP A 30 2.54 -44.83 34.63
N LEU A 31 3.74 -45.38 34.44
CA LEU A 31 4.49 -45.23 33.19
C LEU A 31 3.80 -45.88 31.99
N ALA A 32 3.04 -46.95 32.20
CA ALA A 32 2.31 -47.62 31.12
C ALA A 32 1.11 -46.77 30.67
N GLU A 33 0.38 -46.15 31.59
CA GLU A 33 -0.68 -45.20 31.27
C GLU A 33 -0.13 -43.93 30.62
N ALA A 34 0.96 -43.37 31.14
CA ALA A 34 1.65 -42.24 30.52
C ALA A 34 2.06 -42.55 29.08
N GLU A 35 2.62 -43.74 28.83
CA GLU A 35 3.01 -44.17 27.49
C GLU A 35 1.82 -44.30 26.54
N LYS A 36 0.68 -44.86 26.99
CA LYS A 36 -0.56 -44.94 26.20
C LYS A 36 -1.07 -43.55 25.83
N THR A 37 -1.11 -42.63 26.79
CA THR A 37 -1.53 -41.24 26.58
C THR A 37 -0.63 -40.54 25.55
N LEU A 38 0.70 -40.63 25.71
CA LEU A 38 1.65 -40.02 24.78
C LEU A 38 1.53 -40.59 23.37
N ASN A 39 1.46 -41.92 23.23
CA ASN A 39 1.24 -42.56 21.94
C ASN A 39 -0.02 -42.04 21.25
N TYR A 40 -1.13 -41.95 21.99
CA TYR A 40 -2.39 -41.49 21.43
C TYR A 40 -2.34 -40.02 20.98
N LEU A 41 -1.78 -39.13 21.79
CA LEU A 41 -1.68 -37.70 21.47
C LEU A 41 -0.75 -37.45 20.27
N ILE A 42 0.44 -38.06 20.26
CA ILE A 42 1.40 -37.92 19.16
C ILE A 42 0.80 -38.47 17.86
N SER A 43 0.11 -39.62 17.91
CA SER A 43 -0.58 -40.19 16.73
C SER A 43 -1.69 -39.30 16.18
N ASN A 44 -2.24 -38.40 17.01
CA ASN A 44 -3.24 -37.39 16.62
C ASN A 44 -2.61 -36.02 16.33
N ASN A 45 -1.32 -35.97 16.03
CA ASN A 45 -0.57 -34.76 15.68
C ASN A 45 -0.55 -33.68 16.77
N VAL A 46 -0.55 -34.08 18.05
CA VAL A 46 -0.23 -33.16 19.15
C VAL A 46 1.29 -32.97 19.19
N SER A 47 1.76 -31.73 19.23
CA SER A 47 3.21 -31.46 19.25
C SER A 47 3.83 -31.81 20.61
N PRO A 48 5.09 -32.31 20.66
CA PRO A 48 5.80 -32.51 21.91
C PRO A 48 5.87 -31.24 22.78
N LYS A 49 6.08 -30.07 22.16
CA LYS A 49 6.06 -28.76 22.85
C LYS A 49 4.72 -28.45 23.53
N THR A 50 3.59 -28.92 22.99
CA THR A 50 2.28 -28.74 23.65
C THR A 50 2.17 -29.64 24.87
N ILE A 51 2.66 -30.87 24.77
CA ILE A 51 2.72 -31.83 25.89
C ILE A 51 3.63 -31.26 26.99
N GLU A 52 4.77 -30.69 26.62
CA GLU A 52 5.70 -30.01 27.54
C GLU A 52 5.06 -28.88 28.33
N LYS A 53 4.00 -28.24 27.84
CA LYS A 53 3.28 -27.19 28.59
C LYS A 53 2.20 -27.75 29.51
N CYS A 54 1.87 -29.03 29.39
CA CYS A 54 0.77 -29.67 30.10
C CYS A 54 1.24 -30.95 30.81
N HIS A 55 2.18 -30.81 31.75
CA HIS A 55 2.77 -31.92 32.52
C HIS A 55 1.74 -32.85 33.17
N SER A 56 0.59 -32.31 33.59
CA SER A 56 -0.49 -33.10 34.20
C SER A 56 -1.11 -34.13 33.26
N ILE A 57 -0.96 -34.00 31.93
CA ILE A 57 -1.61 -34.89 30.96
C ILE A 57 -1.13 -36.34 31.09
N VAL A 58 0.15 -36.54 31.45
CA VAL A 58 0.72 -37.88 31.64
C VAL A 58 0.38 -38.49 32.99
N LEU A 59 -0.21 -37.71 33.90
CA LEU A 59 -0.79 -38.19 35.16
C LEU A 59 -2.26 -38.59 35.00
N GLY A 60 -2.89 -38.27 33.86
CA GLY A 60 -4.29 -38.58 33.58
C GLY A 60 -4.52 -40.01 33.12
N ASN A 61 -5.77 -40.46 33.24
CA ASN A 61 -6.20 -41.76 32.74
C ASN A 61 -6.23 -41.78 31.19
N SER A 62 -5.51 -42.72 30.56
CA SER A 62 -5.37 -42.73 29.10
C SER A 62 -6.69 -43.01 28.36
N VAL A 63 -7.61 -43.76 29.00
CA VAL A 63 -8.94 -44.07 28.44
C VAL A 63 -9.81 -42.82 28.40
N ASP A 64 -9.80 -42.03 29.47
CA ASP A 64 -10.58 -40.78 29.54
C ASP A 64 -10.04 -39.74 28.57
N VAL A 65 -8.71 -39.59 28.48
CA VAL A 65 -8.06 -38.69 27.50
C VAL A 65 -8.50 -39.05 26.08
N LYS A 66 -8.47 -40.33 25.72
CA LYS A 66 -8.90 -40.80 24.41
C LYS A 66 -10.38 -40.53 24.18
N ARG A 67 -11.25 -40.92 25.12
CA ARG A 67 -12.70 -40.75 25.03
C ARG A 67 -13.10 -39.28 24.88
N ASN A 68 -12.49 -38.39 25.67
CA ASN A 68 -12.74 -36.96 25.60
C ASN A 68 -12.30 -36.36 24.27
N TYR A 69 -11.14 -36.78 23.76
CA TYR A 69 -10.64 -36.33 22.46
C TYR A 69 -11.60 -36.73 21.33
N GLU A 70 -11.99 -38.00 21.29
CA GLU A 70 -12.91 -38.55 20.28
C GLU A 70 -14.29 -37.88 20.37
N TYR A 71 -14.81 -37.67 21.58
CA TYR A 71 -16.08 -36.99 21.80
C TYR A 71 -16.06 -35.55 21.29
N LEU A 72 -15.04 -34.75 21.66
CA LEU A 72 -14.93 -33.36 21.21
C LEU A 72 -14.83 -33.28 19.68
N ASN A 73 -14.07 -34.17 19.05
CA ASN A 73 -13.99 -34.26 17.61
C ASN A 73 -15.34 -34.64 16.97
N LEU A 74 -16.07 -35.59 17.56
CA LEU A 74 -17.39 -36.02 17.08
C LEU A 74 -18.42 -34.88 17.12
N VAL A 75 -18.43 -34.08 18.19
CA VAL A 75 -19.39 -32.99 18.37
C VAL A 75 -18.99 -31.69 17.67
N GLY A 76 -18.03 -31.75 16.74
CA GLY A 76 -17.72 -30.67 15.79
C GLY A 76 -16.60 -29.73 16.17
N PHE A 77 -15.79 -30.02 17.19
CA PHE A 77 -14.60 -29.20 17.50
C PHE A 77 -13.44 -29.51 16.55
N ASN A 78 -12.75 -28.47 16.10
CA ASN A 78 -11.57 -28.61 15.24
C ASN A 78 -10.42 -29.33 15.98
N LYS A 79 -9.83 -30.35 15.35
CA LYS A 79 -8.69 -31.10 15.89
C LYS A 79 -7.52 -30.21 16.31
N SER A 80 -7.17 -29.21 15.50
CA SER A 80 -6.12 -28.24 15.84
C SER A 80 -6.41 -27.49 17.16
N LYS A 81 -7.69 -27.17 17.42
CA LYS A 81 -8.06 -26.52 18.68
C LYS A 81 -7.95 -27.47 19.87
N ILE A 82 -8.40 -28.72 19.72
CA ILE A 82 -8.28 -29.75 20.75
C ILE A 82 -6.79 -30.01 21.05
N ASN A 83 -5.96 -30.14 20.02
CA ASN A 83 -4.51 -30.37 20.12
C ASN A 83 -3.79 -29.24 20.86
N ASN A 84 -4.33 -28.02 20.87
CA ASN A 84 -3.77 -26.89 21.62
C ASN A 84 -4.35 -26.77 23.05
N CYS A 85 -5.40 -27.51 23.37
CA CYS A 85 -6.11 -27.46 24.66
C CYS A 85 -6.09 -28.81 25.38
N ILE A 86 -5.03 -29.62 25.24
CA ILE A 86 -4.98 -30.99 25.76
C ILE A 86 -5.23 -31.11 27.28
N HIS A 87 -5.02 -30.04 28.05
CA HIS A 87 -5.33 -30.00 29.49
C HIS A 87 -6.80 -30.30 29.80
N ILE A 88 -7.74 -30.03 28.88
CA ILE A 88 -9.16 -30.36 29.08
C ILE A 88 -9.44 -31.87 29.01
N LEU A 89 -8.54 -32.66 28.43
CA LEU A 89 -8.78 -34.07 28.15
C LEU A 89 -8.65 -34.95 29.40
N ILE A 90 -8.05 -34.42 30.47
CA ILE A 90 -7.86 -35.10 31.76
C ILE A 90 -9.16 -35.15 32.57
N GLU A 91 -10.12 -34.28 32.25
CA GLU A 91 -11.39 -34.18 32.98
C GLU A 91 -12.20 -35.48 32.90
N GLU A 92 -13.02 -35.73 33.93
CA GLU A 92 -13.90 -36.90 33.91
C GLU A 92 -14.92 -36.77 32.75
N PRO A 93 -15.15 -37.82 31.94
CA PRO A 93 -15.93 -37.68 30.71
C PRO A 93 -17.36 -37.16 30.90
N ARG A 94 -18.06 -37.55 31.97
CA ARG A 94 -19.41 -37.05 32.25
C ARG A 94 -19.36 -35.58 32.64
N ASP A 95 -18.38 -35.16 33.44
CA ASP A 95 -18.22 -33.75 33.83
C ASP A 95 -17.89 -32.85 32.64
N LEU A 96 -17.04 -33.30 31.72
CA LEU A 96 -16.74 -32.59 30.48
C LEU A 96 -17.99 -32.45 29.61
N ILE A 97 -18.76 -33.53 29.42
CA ILE A 97 -20.01 -33.52 28.64
C ILE A 97 -21.03 -32.57 29.27
N ASN A 98 -21.26 -32.67 30.58
CA ASN A 98 -22.21 -31.83 31.30
C ASN A 98 -21.84 -30.35 31.23
N THR A 99 -20.54 -30.04 31.33
CA THR A 99 -20.03 -28.67 31.22
C THR A 99 -20.21 -28.13 29.80
N LEU A 100 -19.89 -28.93 28.78
CA LEU A 100 -20.09 -28.53 27.38
C LEU A 100 -21.56 -28.29 27.05
N ASN A 101 -22.47 -29.15 27.52
CA ASN A 101 -23.91 -28.99 27.30
C ASN A 101 -24.41 -27.69 27.92
N TYR A 102 -24.02 -27.41 29.17
CA TYR A 102 -24.35 -26.13 29.80
C TYR A 102 -23.83 -24.93 29.00
N LEU A 103 -22.59 -24.98 28.50
CA LEU A 103 -22.04 -23.89 27.71
C LEU A 103 -22.82 -23.66 26.42
N ARG A 104 -23.18 -24.73 25.70
CA ARG A 104 -23.97 -24.65 24.46
C ARG A 104 -25.38 -24.12 24.65
N GLU A 105 -25.97 -24.36 25.82
CA GLU A 105 -27.27 -23.79 26.18
C GLU A 105 -27.21 -22.28 26.45
N ASN A 106 -26.03 -21.73 26.75
CA ASN A 106 -25.87 -20.36 27.28
C ASN A 106 -24.95 -19.44 26.44
N TYR A 107 -24.17 -19.99 25.51
CA TYR A 107 -23.16 -19.27 24.72
C TYR A 107 -23.13 -19.75 23.27
N ASP A 108 -22.75 -18.86 22.37
CA ASP A 108 -22.54 -19.20 20.96
C ASP A 108 -21.38 -20.20 20.79
N ASP A 109 -21.58 -21.21 19.93
CA ASP A 109 -20.56 -22.23 19.63
C ASP A 109 -19.24 -21.64 19.16
N CYS A 110 -19.27 -20.51 18.44
CA CYS A 110 -18.06 -19.80 18.00
C CYS A 110 -17.23 -19.31 19.21
N LEU A 111 -17.90 -18.78 20.24
CA LEU A 111 -17.24 -18.30 21.45
C LEU A 111 -16.70 -19.47 22.28
N ILE A 112 -17.47 -20.57 22.41
CA ILE A 112 -17.03 -21.80 23.09
C ILE A 112 -15.76 -22.35 22.41
N ASN A 113 -15.78 -22.44 21.07
CA ASN A 113 -14.62 -22.84 20.29
C ASN A 113 -13.40 -21.94 20.56
N LYS A 114 -13.59 -20.63 20.64
CA LYS A 114 -12.52 -19.67 20.97
C LYS A 114 -11.96 -19.93 22.37
N LYS A 115 -12.82 -20.22 23.35
CA LYS A 115 -12.52 -20.32 24.78
C LYS A 115 -12.54 -21.76 25.33
N LEU A 116 -12.23 -22.76 24.51
CA LEU A 116 -12.36 -24.19 24.83
C LEU A 116 -11.75 -24.63 26.17
N SER A 117 -10.66 -23.98 26.60
CA SER A 117 -10.04 -24.19 27.92
C SER A 117 -10.97 -23.99 29.12
N ILE A 118 -12.14 -23.35 28.94
CA ILE A 118 -13.18 -23.28 29.98
C ILE A 118 -13.62 -24.67 30.45
N LEU A 119 -13.54 -25.69 29.59
CA LEU A 119 -13.93 -27.07 29.92
C LEU A 119 -13.05 -27.71 31.00
N SER A 120 -11.86 -27.16 31.28
CA SER A 120 -11.02 -27.62 32.40
C SER A 120 -11.46 -27.05 33.76
N LYS A 121 -12.64 -26.43 33.83
CA LYS A 121 -13.23 -25.88 35.05
C LYS A 121 -14.52 -26.63 35.33
N SER A 122 -14.75 -26.99 36.59
CA SER A 122 -15.98 -27.67 36.96
C SER A 122 -17.21 -26.80 36.70
N LEU A 123 -18.32 -27.44 36.32
CA LEU A 123 -19.59 -26.77 36.05
C LEU A 123 -20.04 -25.86 37.21
N ASN A 124 -19.88 -26.33 38.45
CA ASN A 124 -20.22 -25.57 39.65
C ASN A 124 -19.35 -24.32 39.80
N TYR A 125 -18.06 -24.43 39.48
CA TYR A 125 -17.15 -23.28 39.50
C TYR A 125 -17.59 -22.25 38.45
N ILE A 126 -17.85 -22.67 37.21
CA ILE A 126 -18.28 -21.78 36.13
C ILE A 126 -19.56 -21.03 36.54
N LYS A 127 -20.62 -21.74 36.93
CA LYS A 127 -21.90 -21.15 37.36
C LYS A 127 -21.74 -20.15 38.50
N ALA A 128 -20.94 -20.50 39.51
CA ALA A 128 -20.70 -19.63 40.66
C ALA A 128 -20.00 -18.32 40.25
N ARG A 129 -18.98 -18.41 39.38
CA ARG A 129 -18.22 -17.24 38.93
C ARG A 129 -19.01 -16.38 37.95
N GLU A 130 -19.78 -16.97 37.03
CA GLU A 130 -20.70 -16.24 36.15
C GLU A 130 -21.70 -15.40 36.96
N LYS A 131 -22.31 -15.98 38.00
CA LYS A 131 -23.24 -15.26 38.87
C LYS A 131 -22.59 -14.05 39.55
N GLN A 132 -21.32 -14.15 39.92
CA GLN A 132 -20.56 -13.04 40.50
C GLN A 132 -20.22 -11.96 39.46
N LEU A 133 -19.79 -12.38 38.26
CA LEU A 133 -19.31 -11.49 37.20
C LEU A 133 -20.44 -10.77 36.46
N LYS A 134 -21.64 -11.35 36.37
CA LYS A 134 -22.83 -10.74 35.74
C LYS A 134 -23.28 -9.41 36.37
N LYS A 135 -22.73 -9.04 37.54
CA LYS A 135 -22.97 -7.74 38.19
C LYS A 135 -22.20 -6.58 37.56
N TYR A 136 -21.21 -6.89 36.72
CA TYR A 136 -20.36 -5.92 36.05
C TYR A 136 -20.71 -5.87 34.56
N ASP A 137 -20.50 -4.72 33.94
CA ASP A 137 -20.74 -4.52 32.50
C ASP A 137 -19.62 -5.22 31.68
N LEU A 138 -19.81 -6.50 31.42
CA LEU A 138 -18.86 -7.38 30.74
C LEU A 138 -19.53 -8.12 29.59
N THR A 139 -18.82 -8.23 28.49
CA THR A 139 -19.21 -9.12 27.39
C THR A 139 -19.06 -10.60 27.79
N GLN A 140 -19.77 -11.49 27.10
CA GLN A 140 -19.64 -12.93 27.31
C GLN A 140 -18.18 -13.43 27.11
N ASP A 141 -17.44 -12.88 26.14
CA ASP A 141 -16.02 -13.21 25.93
C ASP A 141 -15.16 -12.83 27.14
N GLN A 142 -15.41 -11.66 27.75
CA GLN A 142 -14.70 -11.23 28.96
C GLN A 142 -15.03 -12.13 30.14
N ILE A 143 -16.31 -12.49 30.34
CA ILE A 143 -16.72 -13.38 31.43
C ILE A 143 -15.97 -14.71 31.36
N LEU A 144 -16.03 -15.40 30.21
CA LEU A 144 -15.34 -16.69 30.06
C LEU A 144 -13.82 -16.54 30.20
N SER A 145 -13.23 -15.47 29.67
CA SER A 145 -11.78 -15.22 29.80
C SER A 145 -11.36 -15.04 31.25
N ILE A 146 -12.13 -14.29 32.04
CA ILE A 146 -11.87 -14.10 33.47
C ILE A 146 -12.00 -15.43 34.20
N ILE A 147 -13.03 -16.24 33.93
CA ILE A 147 -13.22 -17.54 34.60
C ILE A 147 -12.06 -18.50 34.32
N ILE A 148 -11.56 -18.51 33.09
CA ILE A 148 -10.40 -19.33 32.68
C ILE A 148 -9.13 -18.89 33.41
N GLU A 149 -8.86 -17.57 33.41
CA GLU A 149 -7.60 -17.01 33.90
C GLU A 149 -7.52 -16.80 35.41
N SER A 150 -8.65 -16.73 36.10
CA SER A 150 -8.68 -16.41 37.53
C SER A 150 -8.03 -17.48 38.38
N ASN A 151 -7.16 -17.06 39.30
CA ASN A 151 -6.64 -17.91 40.35
C ASN A 151 -7.72 -18.32 41.35
N GLN A 152 -7.47 -19.40 42.08
CA GLN A 152 -8.31 -19.78 43.22
C GLN A 152 -8.29 -18.65 44.26
N GLY A 153 -9.45 -18.35 44.87
CA GLY A 153 -9.56 -17.31 45.91
C GLY A 153 -9.52 -15.85 45.42
N VAL A 154 -9.53 -15.57 44.11
CA VAL A 154 -9.54 -14.20 43.57
C VAL A 154 -10.71 -13.37 44.12
N ASN A 155 -10.39 -12.14 44.56
CA ASN A 155 -11.37 -11.14 44.97
C ASN A 155 -11.68 -10.19 43.80
N TYR A 156 -12.72 -10.54 43.03
CA TYR A 156 -13.16 -9.76 41.86
C TYR A 156 -13.52 -8.32 42.22
N GLU A 157 -14.29 -8.13 43.29
CA GLU A 157 -14.80 -6.82 43.68
C GLU A 157 -13.67 -5.82 43.92
N LYS A 158 -12.63 -6.22 44.65
CA LYS A 158 -11.45 -5.38 44.87
C LYS A 158 -10.75 -5.02 43.55
N ILE A 159 -10.57 -5.99 42.65
CA ILE A 159 -9.93 -5.74 41.34
C ILE A 159 -10.76 -4.75 40.51
N PHE A 160 -12.08 -4.95 40.41
CA PHE A 160 -12.97 -4.04 39.69
C PHE A 160 -12.97 -2.63 40.28
N ASN A 161 -12.97 -2.52 41.61
CA ASN A 161 -12.92 -1.23 42.30
C ASN A 161 -11.60 -0.50 42.03
N ILE A 162 -10.46 -1.19 42.08
CA ILE A 162 -9.14 -0.62 41.74
C ILE A 162 -9.15 -0.11 40.30
N CYS A 163 -9.59 -0.94 39.34
CA CYS A 163 -9.66 -0.54 37.93
C CYS A 163 -10.55 0.70 37.73
N LYS A 164 -11.71 0.76 38.41
CA LYS A 164 -12.60 1.91 38.34
C LYS A 164 -11.98 3.18 38.93
N MET A 165 -11.32 3.07 40.09
CA MET A 165 -10.68 4.21 40.76
C MET A 165 -9.58 4.85 39.90
N HIS A 166 -8.79 4.04 39.21
CA HIS A 166 -7.69 4.50 38.36
C HIS A 166 -8.08 4.65 36.88
N ASN A 167 -9.36 4.53 36.55
CA ASN A 167 -9.88 4.60 35.18
C ASN A 167 -9.17 3.64 34.18
N ILE A 168 -8.91 2.41 34.63
CA ILE A 168 -8.23 1.37 33.85
C ILE A 168 -9.25 0.36 33.31
N LYS A 169 -9.11 0.02 32.02
CA LYS A 169 -9.94 -1.02 31.39
C LYS A 169 -9.59 -2.41 31.92
N VAL A 170 -10.60 -3.12 32.38
CA VAL A 170 -10.45 -4.48 32.93
C VAL A 170 -9.99 -5.47 31.86
N ASN A 171 -8.95 -6.24 32.21
CA ASN A 171 -8.39 -7.32 31.40
C ASN A 171 -8.42 -8.65 32.18
N SER A 172 -8.67 -9.78 31.51
CA SER A 172 -8.71 -11.10 32.15
C SER A 172 -7.41 -11.47 32.86
N LYS A 173 -6.25 -11.04 32.32
CA LYS A 173 -4.93 -11.30 32.92
C LYS A 173 -4.75 -10.67 34.31
N MET A 174 -5.50 -9.62 34.64
CA MET A 174 -5.43 -8.98 35.96
C MET A 174 -5.87 -9.94 37.08
N PHE A 175 -6.77 -10.87 36.78
CA PHE A 175 -7.31 -11.82 37.75
C PHE A 175 -6.39 -13.01 38.03
N LYS A 176 -5.22 -13.07 37.37
CA LYS A 176 -4.12 -13.95 37.74
C LYS A 176 -3.32 -13.44 38.94
N TYR A 177 -3.53 -12.19 39.35
CA TYR A 177 -2.74 -11.53 40.38
C TYR A 177 -3.62 -11.08 41.55
N THR A 178 -2.97 -10.80 42.68
CA THR A 178 -3.66 -10.29 43.85
C THR A 178 -4.09 -8.82 43.62
N PRO A 179 -5.15 -8.35 44.30
CA PRO A 179 -5.53 -6.94 44.25
C PRO A 179 -4.39 -6.01 44.71
N TYR A 180 -3.53 -6.48 45.62
CA TYR A 180 -2.36 -5.72 46.07
C TYR A 180 -1.36 -5.53 44.93
N ASN A 181 -0.95 -6.61 44.25
CA ASN A 181 -0.02 -6.53 43.12
C ASN A 181 -0.58 -5.62 42.02
N LEU A 182 -1.87 -5.76 41.67
CA LEU A 182 -2.50 -4.90 40.69
C LEU A 182 -2.42 -3.42 41.08
N LYS A 183 -2.81 -3.09 42.32
CA LYS A 183 -2.78 -1.73 42.83
C LYS A 183 -1.36 -1.15 42.81
N GLU A 184 -0.40 -1.91 43.35
CA GLU A 184 1.02 -1.53 43.38
C GLU A 184 1.55 -1.18 41.98
N LYS A 185 1.28 -2.02 40.97
CA LYS A 185 1.76 -1.76 39.60
C LYS A 185 1.08 -0.56 38.94
N ILE A 186 -0.17 -0.29 39.25
CA ILE A 186 -0.89 0.88 38.74
C ILE A 186 -0.30 2.15 39.33
N GLU A 187 -0.17 2.21 40.67
CA GLU A 187 0.40 3.37 41.36
C GLU A 187 1.86 3.60 40.94
N LEU A 188 2.62 2.52 40.72
CA LEU A 188 3.97 2.62 40.17
C LEU A 188 3.99 3.23 38.76
N ALA A 189 3.11 2.78 37.85
CA ALA A 189 3.02 3.32 36.49
C ALA A 189 2.70 4.82 36.50
N GLU A 190 1.74 5.24 37.34
CA GLU A 190 1.39 6.64 37.57
C GLU A 190 2.59 7.46 38.08
N SER A 191 3.32 6.94 39.08
CA SER A 191 4.49 7.63 39.64
C SER A 191 5.62 7.81 38.63
N LEU A 192 5.77 6.90 37.67
CA LEU A 192 6.79 6.94 36.62
C LEU A 192 6.34 7.72 35.38
N ASN A 193 5.09 8.20 35.39
CA ASN A 193 4.41 8.88 34.30
C ASN A 193 4.39 8.06 33.00
N VAL A 194 4.01 6.78 33.10
CA VAL A 194 3.86 5.86 31.97
C VAL A 194 2.49 5.19 31.99
N PRO A 195 1.92 4.79 30.83
CA PRO A 195 0.69 4.02 30.81
C PRO A 195 0.84 2.67 31.52
N PHE A 196 -0.17 2.31 32.32
CA PHE A 196 -0.23 0.99 32.92
C PHE A 196 -0.37 -0.08 31.82
N SER A 197 0.47 -1.12 31.92
CA SER A 197 0.37 -2.31 31.08
C SER A 197 0.16 -3.56 31.92
N ASN A 198 -0.63 -4.50 31.38
CA ASN A 198 -0.75 -5.84 31.95
C ASN A 198 0.60 -6.57 32.00
N TYR A 199 1.57 -6.16 31.19
CA TYR A 199 2.92 -6.72 31.24
C TYR A 199 3.68 -6.34 32.53
N MET A 200 3.29 -5.27 33.20
CA MET A 200 3.89 -4.90 34.49
C MET A 200 3.51 -5.88 35.62
N LEU A 201 2.42 -6.63 35.47
CA LEU A 201 1.90 -7.50 36.53
C LEU A 201 2.75 -8.74 36.79
N PHE A 202 3.52 -9.21 35.80
CA PHE A 202 4.40 -10.36 35.95
C PHE A 202 5.84 -9.97 36.34
N THR A 203 6.15 -8.67 36.42
CA THR A 203 7.51 -8.15 36.65
C THR A 203 7.59 -7.46 38.00
N ASN A 204 8.70 -7.64 38.71
CA ASN A 204 8.93 -6.94 39.98
C ASN A 204 9.07 -5.41 39.76
N SER A 205 8.80 -4.62 40.81
CA SER A 205 8.72 -3.15 40.71
C SER A 205 10.08 -2.52 40.43
N ASP A 206 11.16 -3.06 41.01
CA ASP A 206 12.52 -2.55 40.82
C ASP A 206 12.97 -2.68 39.36
N ASN A 207 12.75 -3.84 38.75
CA ASN A 207 13.07 -4.08 37.34
C ASN A 207 12.25 -3.19 36.39
N ILE A 208 10.99 -2.91 36.72
CA ILE A 208 10.17 -1.95 35.96
C ILE A 208 10.80 -0.55 35.99
N ILE A 209 11.23 -0.09 37.17
CA ILE A 209 11.91 1.20 37.35
C ILE A 209 13.19 1.23 36.54
N GLU A 210 14.02 0.19 36.62
CA GLU A 210 15.28 0.12 35.88
C GLU A 210 15.08 0.12 34.37
N ILE A 211 14.09 -0.61 33.84
CA ILE A 211 13.73 -0.58 32.41
C ILE A 211 13.34 0.83 31.98
N ILE A 212 12.47 1.50 32.73
CA ILE A 212 11.99 2.85 32.38
C ILE A 212 13.15 3.84 32.40
N ASN A 213 14.04 3.74 33.38
CA ASN A 213 15.24 4.57 33.46
C ASN A 213 16.17 4.31 32.27
N TYR A 214 16.36 3.05 31.88
CA TYR A 214 17.15 2.68 30.70
C TYR A 214 16.55 3.27 29.41
N VAL A 215 15.23 3.13 29.21
CA VAL A 215 14.51 3.65 28.04
C VAL A 215 14.63 5.17 27.95
N LYS A 216 14.38 5.89 29.07
CA LYS A 216 14.51 7.36 29.13
C LYS A 216 15.94 7.83 28.86
N LYS A 217 16.93 7.19 29.50
CA LYS A 217 18.36 7.52 29.34
C LYS A 217 18.84 7.40 27.89
N ASN A 218 18.32 6.42 27.16
CA ASN A 218 18.73 6.14 25.78
C ASN A 218 17.76 6.72 24.73
N ASN A 219 16.78 7.53 25.15
CA ASN A 219 15.76 8.14 24.27
C ASN A 219 15.05 7.11 23.37
N LEU A 220 14.65 5.98 23.96
CA LEU A 220 13.98 4.88 23.27
C LEU A 220 12.46 4.99 23.40
N GLU A 221 11.73 4.43 22.43
CA GLU A 221 10.28 4.26 22.53
C GLU A 221 9.94 3.08 23.45
N LEU A 222 9.20 3.33 24.52
CA LEU A 222 8.78 2.31 25.47
C LEU A 222 7.75 1.36 24.84
N SER A 223 8.09 0.08 24.73
CA SER A 223 7.12 -0.98 24.43
C SER A 223 6.72 -1.72 25.69
N GLU A 224 5.42 -2.01 25.86
CA GLU A 224 4.92 -2.84 26.96
C GLU A 224 5.61 -4.21 27.07
N THR A 225 6.02 -4.77 25.94
CA THR A 225 6.71 -6.08 25.90
C THR A 225 8.11 -6.02 26.51
N MET A 226 8.73 -4.85 26.65
CA MET A 226 10.02 -4.68 27.32
C MET A 226 9.96 -5.06 28.80
N TYR A 227 8.80 -4.97 29.45
CA TYR A 227 8.66 -5.39 30.85
C TYR A 227 8.95 -6.89 31.05
N THR A 228 8.97 -7.71 29.98
CA THR A 228 9.39 -9.12 29.99
C THR A 228 10.90 -9.35 30.07
N LYS A 229 11.70 -8.29 30.18
CA LYS A 229 13.16 -8.33 30.10
C LYS A 229 13.81 -7.71 31.33
N THR A 230 15.10 -7.97 31.50
CA THR A 230 15.95 -7.22 32.44
C THR A 230 16.66 -6.07 31.72
N PRO A 231 17.17 -5.04 32.42
CA PRO A 231 18.01 -4.02 31.80
C PRO A 231 19.23 -4.58 31.08
N SER A 232 19.86 -5.62 31.63
CA SER A 232 20.97 -6.34 30.97
C SER A 232 20.53 -7.00 29.67
N ASP A 233 19.33 -7.60 29.64
CA ASP A 233 18.81 -8.17 28.38
C ASP A 233 18.56 -7.07 27.36
N LEU A 234 18.01 -5.91 27.76
CA LEU A 234 17.77 -4.79 26.86
C LEU A 234 19.08 -4.28 26.27
N GLU A 235 20.10 -4.05 27.11
CA GLU A 235 21.44 -3.66 26.67
C GLU A 235 22.00 -4.63 25.63
N TYR A 236 21.89 -5.92 25.91
CA TYR A 236 22.36 -6.95 25.02
C TYR A 236 21.58 -7.00 23.70
N ILE A 237 20.24 -6.96 23.77
CA ILE A 237 19.35 -6.95 22.60
C ILE A 237 19.68 -5.75 21.70
N PHE A 238 19.78 -4.54 22.24
CA PHE A 238 20.07 -3.35 21.44
C PHE A 238 21.46 -3.40 20.80
N LYS A 239 22.45 -3.97 21.50
CA LYS A 239 23.76 -4.25 20.91
C LYS A 239 23.64 -5.22 19.73
N LEU A 240 22.95 -6.34 19.93
CA LEU A 240 22.75 -7.37 18.91
C LEU A 240 22.03 -6.82 17.66
N LEU A 241 21.00 -5.99 17.84
CA LEU A 241 20.28 -5.33 16.74
C LEU A 241 21.18 -4.37 15.97
N LYS A 242 21.99 -3.58 16.67
CA LYS A 242 22.94 -2.64 16.05
C LYS A 242 24.00 -3.38 15.24
N ASP A 243 24.59 -4.42 15.80
CA ASP A 243 25.65 -5.22 15.17
C ASP A 243 25.14 -5.91 13.89
N ASN A 244 23.86 -6.27 13.85
CA ASN A 244 23.20 -6.88 12.69
C ASN A 244 22.41 -5.90 11.81
N LYS A 245 22.47 -4.58 12.07
CA LYS A 245 21.74 -3.53 11.34
C LYS A 245 20.21 -3.77 11.27
N ILE A 246 19.64 -4.34 12.33
CA ILE A 246 18.20 -4.64 12.41
C ILE A 246 17.49 -3.44 13.02
N ASN A 247 16.40 -3.00 12.37
CA ASN A 247 15.57 -1.94 12.91
C ASN A 247 14.80 -2.41 14.14
N TYR A 248 14.85 -1.60 15.19
CA TYR A 248 14.07 -1.78 16.41
C TYR A 248 12.57 -1.90 16.09
N ASN A 249 11.92 -2.89 16.69
CA ASN A 249 10.47 -3.00 16.75
C ASN A 249 10.06 -3.76 18.02
N ALA A 250 8.85 -3.49 18.51
CA ALA A 250 8.34 -4.09 19.75
C ALA A 250 8.27 -5.62 19.73
N THR A 251 8.08 -6.25 18.57
CA THR A 251 7.88 -7.71 18.50
C THR A 251 9.13 -8.51 18.86
N ILE A 252 10.31 -7.88 18.81
CA ILE A 252 11.59 -8.48 19.21
C ILE A 252 11.56 -8.97 20.66
N PHE A 253 10.93 -8.21 21.57
CA PHE A 253 10.88 -8.57 22.99
C PHE A 253 9.93 -9.72 23.31
N THR A 254 9.19 -10.23 22.31
CA THR A 254 8.42 -11.47 22.46
C THR A 254 9.33 -12.71 22.51
N LYS A 255 10.61 -12.55 22.16
CA LYS A 255 11.64 -13.59 22.25
C LYS A 255 12.52 -13.38 23.47
N ASN A 256 13.07 -14.47 24.00
CA ASN A 256 14.20 -14.38 24.92
C ASN A 256 15.50 -14.13 24.12
N VAL A 257 16.61 -13.90 24.81
CA VAL A 257 17.90 -13.56 24.19
C VAL A 257 18.39 -14.69 23.27
N ASP A 258 18.41 -15.93 23.76
CA ASP A 258 18.88 -17.11 23.00
C ASP A 258 18.04 -17.35 21.73
N GLU A 259 16.71 -17.26 21.83
CA GLU A 259 15.81 -17.41 20.69
C GLU A 259 16.01 -16.29 19.66
N LEU A 260 16.29 -15.06 20.12
CA LEU A 260 16.55 -13.92 19.24
C LEU A 260 17.85 -14.11 18.46
N GLU A 261 18.92 -14.56 19.13
CA GLU A 261 20.18 -14.90 18.48
C GLU A 261 19.99 -15.97 17.40
N GLN A 262 19.36 -17.09 17.75
CA GLN A 262 19.06 -18.17 16.80
C GLN A 262 18.23 -17.67 15.61
N MET A 263 17.27 -16.78 15.86
CA MET A 263 16.44 -16.20 14.80
C MET A 263 17.28 -15.36 13.83
N ILE A 264 18.19 -14.53 14.35
CA ILE A 264 19.08 -13.70 13.54
C ILE A 264 20.06 -14.56 12.75
N GLU A 265 20.63 -15.60 13.37
CA GLU A 265 21.51 -16.56 12.69
C GLU A 265 20.81 -17.23 11.51
N ILE A 266 19.56 -17.68 11.69
CA ILE A 266 18.74 -18.24 10.62
C ILE A 266 18.49 -17.21 9.51
N CYS A 267 18.11 -15.98 9.87
CA CYS A 267 17.89 -14.93 8.88
C CYS A 267 19.16 -14.64 8.06
N ASN A 268 20.32 -14.59 8.73
CA ASN A 268 21.62 -14.41 8.09
C ASN A 268 21.97 -15.59 7.17
N LYS A 269 21.73 -16.84 7.60
CA LYS A 269 21.90 -18.07 6.79
C LYS A 269 21.10 -18.02 5.48
N TYR A 270 19.91 -17.43 5.47
CA TYR A 270 19.07 -17.27 4.28
C TYR A 270 19.17 -15.89 3.61
N GLN A 271 20.10 -15.03 4.04
CA GLN A 271 20.37 -13.70 3.47
C GLN A 271 19.14 -12.78 3.49
N VAL A 272 18.39 -12.76 4.59
CA VAL A 272 17.26 -11.84 4.80
C VAL A 272 17.81 -10.45 5.15
N SER A 273 17.80 -9.51 4.21
CA SER A 273 18.34 -8.15 4.42
C SER A 273 17.48 -7.29 5.35
N ASP A 274 16.16 -7.37 5.20
CA ASP A 274 15.19 -6.56 5.94
C ASP A 274 14.30 -7.49 6.78
N ILE A 275 14.84 -7.98 7.91
CA ILE A 275 14.16 -8.94 8.79
C ILE A 275 12.78 -8.39 9.21
N PRO A 276 11.67 -8.97 8.70
CA PRO A 276 10.34 -8.47 9.01
C PRO A 276 9.96 -8.74 10.46
N SER A 277 9.20 -7.83 11.08
CA SER A 277 8.70 -8.03 12.45
C SER A 277 7.86 -9.30 12.62
N SER A 278 7.19 -9.77 11.55
CA SER A 278 6.41 -11.01 11.55
C SER A 278 7.25 -12.26 11.85
N ILE A 279 8.57 -12.22 11.63
CA ILE A 279 9.49 -13.31 12.00
C ILE A 279 9.53 -13.48 13.52
N PHE A 280 9.62 -12.38 14.28
CA PHE A 280 9.72 -12.46 15.75
C PHE A 280 8.43 -12.95 16.42
N LEU A 281 7.30 -12.97 15.70
CA LEU A 281 6.06 -13.55 16.19
C LEU A 281 6.01 -15.08 16.05
N ARG A 282 6.96 -15.69 15.35
CA ARG A 282 7.02 -17.14 15.09
C ARG A 282 8.09 -17.83 15.91
N ARG A 283 8.08 -19.16 15.92
CA ARG A 283 9.18 -19.93 16.50
C ARG A 283 10.34 -20.03 15.52
N VAL A 284 11.55 -20.21 16.07
CA VAL A 284 12.80 -20.41 15.34
C VAL A 284 12.67 -21.58 14.34
N ASP A 285 12.08 -22.71 14.76
CA ASP A 285 11.85 -23.88 13.91
C ASP A 285 10.96 -23.59 12.70
N GLU A 286 9.84 -22.89 12.91
CA GLU A 286 8.91 -22.57 11.82
C GLU A 286 9.52 -21.61 10.80
N VAL A 287 10.35 -20.67 11.28
CA VAL A 287 11.01 -19.69 10.41
C VAL A 287 12.05 -20.38 9.52
N ASP A 288 12.89 -21.28 10.05
CA ASP A 288 13.85 -22.05 9.24
C ASP A 288 13.12 -22.88 8.16
N GLU A 289 12.00 -23.52 8.51
CA GLU A 289 11.21 -24.30 7.55
C GLU A 289 10.60 -23.42 6.43
N ILE A 290 9.99 -22.29 6.79
CA ILE A 290 9.41 -21.34 5.82
C ILE A 290 10.50 -20.79 4.89
N LEU A 291 11.64 -20.37 5.44
CA LEU A 291 12.76 -19.82 4.66
C LEU A 291 13.38 -20.86 3.72
N LYS A 292 13.50 -22.11 4.18
CA LYS A 292 13.95 -23.23 3.36
C LYS A 292 13.03 -23.45 2.17
N ILE A 293 11.71 -23.47 2.38
CA ILE A 293 10.72 -23.64 1.32
C ILE A 293 10.76 -22.46 0.34
N ALA A 294 10.82 -21.23 0.86
CA ALA A 294 10.90 -20.03 0.05
C ALA A 294 12.13 -20.05 -0.87
N LYS A 295 13.30 -20.38 -0.32
CA LYS A 295 14.55 -20.50 -1.09
C LYS A 295 14.48 -21.61 -2.14
N LEU A 296 13.94 -22.78 -1.80
CA LEU A 296 13.78 -23.89 -2.75
C LEU A 296 12.86 -23.56 -3.93
N ASN A 297 11.88 -22.68 -3.72
CA ASN A 297 10.90 -22.27 -4.73
C ASN A 297 11.20 -20.90 -5.35
N ASN A 298 12.39 -20.33 -5.11
CA ASN A 298 12.79 -18.99 -5.58
C ASN A 298 11.77 -17.89 -5.23
N ILE A 299 11.18 -17.97 -4.04
CA ILE A 299 10.22 -16.97 -3.52
C ILE A 299 11.00 -15.88 -2.81
N GLU A 300 10.70 -14.63 -3.17
CA GLU A 300 11.23 -13.46 -2.47
C GLU A 300 10.76 -13.43 -1.01
N ILE A 301 11.71 -13.24 -0.08
CA ILE A 301 11.43 -13.26 1.34
C ILE A 301 10.83 -11.91 1.75
N LYS A 302 9.51 -11.90 1.98
CA LYS A 302 8.73 -10.74 2.43
C LYS A 302 7.95 -11.06 3.69
N ALA A 303 7.54 -10.03 4.44
CA ALA A 303 6.74 -10.19 5.67
C ALA A 303 5.51 -11.10 5.50
N SER A 304 4.91 -11.09 4.30
CA SER A 304 3.70 -11.81 3.92
C SER A 304 3.84 -13.34 3.95
N ILE A 305 5.02 -13.91 3.64
CA ILE A 305 5.22 -15.37 3.64
C ILE A 305 5.09 -15.95 5.05
N PHE A 306 5.43 -15.17 6.07
CA PHE A 306 5.33 -15.53 7.48
C PHE A 306 3.90 -15.41 8.02
N HIS A 307 2.87 -15.32 7.19
CA HIS A 307 1.48 -15.52 7.62
C HIS A 307 1.06 -16.99 7.55
N LEU A 308 1.77 -17.80 6.76
CA LEU A 308 1.49 -19.20 6.56
C LEU A 308 2.41 -20.09 7.41
N ASN A 309 1.94 -21.28 7.76
CA ASN A 309 2.82 -22.35 8.23
C ASN A 309 3.43 -23.10 7.03
N LYS A 310 4.31 -24.05 7.33
CA LYS A 310 5.00 -24.87 6.33
C LYS A 310 4.02 -25.58 5.38
N GLU A 311 3.00 -26.25 5.93
CA GLU A 311 2.05 -27.04 5.15
C GLU A 311 1.22 -26.15 4.21
N SER A 312 0.65 -25.07 4.76
CA SER A 312 -0.17 -24.13 3.98
C SER A 312 0.65 -23.40 2.91
N LEU A 313 1.93 -23.12 3.18
CA LEU A 313 2.81 -22.52 2.18
C LEU A 313 3.07 -23.47 1.01
N ILE A 314 3.34 -24.76 1.29
CA ILE A 314 3.53 -25.78 0.24
C ILE A 314 2.26 -25.91 -0.61
N ASP A 315 1.11 -26.10 0.04
CA ASP A 315 -0.18 -26.27 -0.65
C ASP A 315 -0.48 -25.06 -1.54
N LEU A 316 -0.21 -23.85 -1.06
CA LEU A 316 -0.43 -22.62 -1.81
C LEU A 316 0.50 -22.50 -3.02
N ILE A 317 1.78 -22.85 -2.86
CA ILE A 317 2.76 -22.85 -3.95
C ILE A 317 2.32 -23.82 -5.04
N ASP A 318 1.94 -25.04 -4.67
CA ASP A 318 1.55 -26.08 -5.62
C ASP A 318 0.27 -25.72 -6.35
N PHE A 319 -0.74 -25.21 -5.64
CA PHE A 319 -1.96 -24.66 -6.24
C PHE A 319 -1.66 -23.51 -7.21
N CYS A 320 -0.81 -22.56 -6.82
CA CYS A 320 -0.45 -21.43 -7.67
C CYS A 320 0.31 -21.86 -8.93
N LYS A 321 1.18 -22.87 -8.86
CA LYS A 321 1.84 -23.45 -10.04
C LYS A 321 0.84 -24.10 -10.98
N GLN A 322 -0.11 -24.87 -10.46
CA GLN A 322 -1.15 -25.54 -11.26
C GLN A 322 -2.06 -24.53 -11.96
N GLU A 323 -2.43 -23.46 -11.26
CA GLU A 323 -3.35 -22.43 -11.76
C GLU A 323 -2.66 -21.30 -12.51
N ASN A 324 -1.34 -21.38 -12.72
CA ASN A 324 -0.49 -20.36 -13.32
C ASN A 324 -0.66 -18.96 -12.66
N ILE A 325 -0.73 -18.93 -11.34
CA ILE A 325 -0.84 -17.72 -10.52
C ILE A 325 0.53 -17.36 -9.97
N SER A 326 0.99 -16.13 -10.21
CA SER A 326 2.25 -15.65 -9.65
C SER A 326 2.12 -15.31 -8.16
N LEU A 327 3.03 -15.86 -7.36
CA LEU A 327 3.10 -15.66 -5.91
C LEU A 327 3.50 -14.22 -5.57
N THR A 328 2.61 -13.49 -4.91
CA THR A 328 2.86 -12.12 -4.41
C THR A 328 2.25 -11.96 -3.02
N SER A 329 2.52 -10.84 -2.34
CA SER A 329 1.99 -10.58 -1.00
C SER A 329 0.49 -10.82 -0.85
N ASP A 330 -0.35 -10.34 -1.76
CA ASP A 330 -1.82 -10.55 -1.70
C ASP A 330 -2.23 -12.03 -1.70
N ILE A 331 -1.43 -12.90 -2.36
CA ILE A 331 -1.66 -14.35 -2.40
C ILE A 331 -1.37 -14.98 -1.04
N PHE A 332 -0.27 -14.61 -0.39
CA PHE A 332 0.14 -15.16 0.91
C PHE A 332 -0.79 -14.77 2.08
N TYR A 333 -1.51 -13.65 1.94
CA TYR A 333 -2.55 -13.25 2.90
C TYR A 333 -3.89 -13.97 2.70
N SER A 334 -4.00 -14.80 1.65
CA SER A 334 -5.22 -15.48 1.27
C SER A 334 -5.10 -16.98 1.49
N ASN A 335 -6.25 -17.64 1.65
CA ASN A 335 -6.32 -19.10 1.61
C ASN A 335 -6.76 -19.56 0.21
N ILE A 336 -6.47 -20.83 -0.11
CA ILE A 336 -6.74 -21.43 -1.43
C ILE A 336 -8.22 -21.38 -1.79
N GLU A 337 -9.12 -21.63 -0.82
CA GLU A 337 -10.56 -21.64 -1.06
C GLU A 337 -11.08 -20.24 -1.42
N ASN A 338 -10.62 -19.19 -0.73
CA ASN A 338 -10.92 -17.80 -1.08
C ASN A 338 -10.42 -17.46 -2.49
N ILE A 339 -9.23 -17.93 -2.88
CA ILE A 339 -8.71 -17.68 -4.24
C ILE A 339 -9.60 -18.36 -5.28
N LYS A 340 -10.01 -19.61 -5.05
CA LYS A 340 -10.92 -20.34 -5.94
C LYS A 340 -12.28 -19.63 -6.06
N GLU A 341 -12.85 -19.19 -4.94
CA GLU A 341 -14.15 -18.52 -4.91
C GLU A 341 -14.10 -17.16 -5.61
N ILE A 342 -13.08 -16.34 -5.36
CA ILE A 342 -12.92 -15.07 -6.08
C ILE A 342 -12.71 -15.31 -7.58
N LYS A 343 -11.93 -16.33 -7.99
CA LYS A 343 -11.80 -16.70 -9.41
C LYS A 343 -13.15 -17.09 -10.02
N LYS A 344 -14.00 -17.80 -9.27
CA LYS A 344 -15.36 -18.15 -9.71
C LYS A 344 -16.22 -16.90 -9.90
N ILE A 345 -16.26 -16.02 -8.91
CA ILE A 345 -17.00 -14.74 -8.97
C ILE A 345 -16.52 -13.89 -10.16
N CYS A 346 -15.20 -13.84 -10.41
CA CYS A 346 -14.63 -13.16 -11.58
C CYS A 346 -15.17 -13.74 -12.89
N LYS A 347 -15.18 -15.08 -13.05
CA LYS A 347 -15.72 -15.74 -14.25
C LYS A 347 -17.20 -15.42 -14.46
N GLU A 348 -18.01 -15.51 -13.41
CA GLU A 348 -19.46 -15.22 -13.45
C GLU A 348 -19.75 -13.77 -13.82
N ASN A 349 -18.84 -12.85 -13.50
CA ASN A 349 -18.96 -11.42 -13.80
C ASN A 349 -18.14 -10.98 -15.03
N ASN A 350 -17.58 -11.90 -15.82
CA ASN A 350 -16.72 -11.61 -16.98
C ASN A 350 -15.53 -10.68 -16.66
N LEU A 351 -14.90 -10.88 -15.50
CA LEU A 351 -13.71 -10.15 -15.05
C LEU A 351 -12.46 -11.03 -15.15
N GLU A 352 -11.35 -10.42 -15.55
CA GLU A 352 -10.04 -11.04 -15.39
C GLU A 352 -9.66 -11.07 -13.91
N PHE A 353 -9.18 -12.21 -13.42
CA PHE A 353 -8.73 -12.33 -12.04
C PHE A 353 -7.51 -11.44 -11.79
N LYS A 354 -7.62 -10.55 -10.80
CA LYS A 354 -6.53 -9.71 -10.34
C LYS A 354 -6.28 -9.95 -8.87
N LYS A 355 -5.00 -10.04 -8.49
CA LYS A 355 -4.59 -10.44 -7.13
C LYS A 355 -5.09 -9.50 -6.04
N TYR A 356 -5.19 -8.20 -6.34
CA TYR A 356 -5.72 -7.21 -5.40
C TYR A 356 -7.19 -7.42 -5.05
N TYR A 357 -7.94 -8.25 -5.81
CA TYR A 357 -9.30 -8.66 -5.44
C TYR A 357 -9.32 -9.46 -4.14
N LEU A 358 -8.23 -10.17 -3.84
CA LEU A 358 -8.07 -10.96 -2.62
C LEU A 358 -7.96 -10.13 -1.33
N ARG A 359 -7.83 -8.81 -1.44
CA ARG A 359 -7.90 -7.91 -0.28
C ARG A 359 -9.31 -7.83 0.33
N LYS A 360 -10.31 -8.40 -0.36
CA LYS A 360 -11.67 -8.60 0.15
C LYS A 360 -11.94 -10.10 0.26
N ASN A 361 -12.73 -10.49 1.25
CA ASN A 361 -13.28 -11.84 1.27
C ASN A 361 -14.30 -12.01 0.12
N PRO A 362 -14.64 -13.24 -0.29
CA PRO A 362 -15.51 -13.49 -1.44
C PRO A 362 -16.87 -12.77 -1.35
N LYS A 363 -17.52 -12.80 -0.18
CA LYS A 363 -18.80 -12.12 0.06
C LYS A 363 -18.69 -10.60 -0.14
N ASP A 364 -17.68 -9.97 0.45
CA ASP A 364 -17.47 -8.53 0.32
C ASP A 364 -17.05 -8.15 -1.11
N PHE A 365 -16.33 -9.01 -1.82
CA PHE A 365 -15.98 -8.80 -3.21
C PHE A 365 -17.22 -8.84 -4.11
N GLU A 366 -18.06 -9.87 -3.96
CA GLU A 366 -19.32 -9.99 -4.71
C GLU A 366 -20.25 -8.80 -4.45
N GLN A 367 -20.44 -8.43 -3.19
CA GLN A 367 -21.24 -7.26 -2.82
C GLN A 367 -20.68 -5.96 -3.44
N LEU A 368 -19.36 -5.81 -3.51
CA LEU A 368 -18.76 -4.65 -4.17
C LEU A 368 -19.12 -4.63 -5.66
N LEU A 369 -19.02 -5.76 -6.36
CA LEU A 369 -19.36 -5.84 -7.78
C LEU A 369 -20.82 -5.49 -8.03
N GLU A 370 -21.74 -5.98 -7.19
CA GLU A 370 -23.16 -5.60 -7.25
C GLU A 370 -23.35 -4.10 -7.10
N ASN A 371 -22.71 -3.49 -6.09
CA ASN A 371 -22.82 -2.06 -5.88
C ASN A 371 -22.25 -1.25 -7.05
N LEU A 372 -21.12 -1.68 -7.63
CA LEU A 372 -20.51 -0.99 -8.77
C LEU A 372 -21.35 -1.09 -10.04
N LYS A 373 -22.13 -2.17 -10.22
CA LYS A 373 -23.08 -2.29 -11.34
C LYS A 373 -24.15 -1.20 -11.31
N ILE A 374 -24.60 -0.77 -10.14
CA ILE A 374 -25.58 0.32 -9.97
C ILE A 374 -25.08 1.62 -10.61
N TYR A 375 -23.78 1.90 -10.47
CA TYR A 375 -23.13 3.09 -11.01
C TYR A 375 -22.47 2.86 -12.38
N ASN A 376 -22.63 1.68 -12.99
CA ASN A 376 -21.97 1.27 -14.23
C ASN A 376 -20.43 1.43 -14.19
N LEU A 377 -19.83 1.11 -13.04
CA LEU A 377 -18.38 1.20 -12.83
C LEU A 377 -17.73 -0.20 -12.84
N LYS A 378 -16.47 -0.24 -13.27
CA LYS A 378 -15.62 -1.43 -13.14
C LYS A 378 -14.80 -1.34 -11.84
N PRO A 379 -14.41 -2.48 -11.25
CA PRO A 379 -13.57 -2.50 -10.06
C PRO A 379 -12.18 -1.93 -10.36
N MET A 380 -11.79 -0.90 -9.62
CA MET A 380 -10.48 -0.23 -9.70
C MET A 380 -9.59 -0.66 -8.51
N ALA A 381 -8.28 -0.57 -8.64
CA ALA A 381 -7.35 -1.19 -7.70
C ALA A 381 -7.40 -0.54 -6.30
N SER A 382 -7.49 0.79 -6.24
CA SER A 382 -7.49 1.55 -4.98
C SER A 382 -8.75 1.29 -4.14
N MET A 383 -9.88 0.91 -4.77
CA MET A 383 -11.13 0.53 -4.08
C MET A 383 -10.93 -0.65 -3.11
N PHE A 384 -9.97 -1.53 -3.37
CA PHE A 384 -9.73 -2.74 -2.57
C PHE A 384 -8.99 -2.47 -1.26
N ASN A 385 -8.45 -1.26 -1.10
CA ASN A 385 -7.85 -0.80 0.15
C ASN A 385 -8.88 -0.14 1.09
N LYS A 386 -10.17 -0.16 0.72
CA LYS A 386 -11.26 0.50 1.45
C LYS A 386 -12.39 -0.47 1.79
N SER A 387 -13.23 -0.07 2.75
CA SER A 387 -14.50 -0.76 2.99
C SER A 387 -15.47 -0.52 1.83
N ASN A 388 -16.41 -1.44 1.58
CA ASN A 388 -17.42 -1.25 0.53
C ASN A 388 -18.25 0.02 0.79
N LYS A 389 -18.59 0.29 2.05
CA LYS A 389 -19.32 1.51 2.44
C LYS A 389 -18.57 2.78 2.03
N GLU A 390 -17.27 2.84 2.32
CA GLU A 390 -16.45 4.01 1.98
C GLU A 390 -16.29 4.18 0.46
N VAL A 391 -16.19 3.07 -0.30
CA VAL A 391 -16.17 3.14 -1.77
C VAL A 391 -17.47 3.75 -2.31
N ILE A 392 -18.63 3.35 -1.80
CA ILE A 392 -19.92 3.90 -2.24
C ILE A 392 -20.05 5.37 -1.85
N GLU A 393 -19.66 5.73 -0.63
CA GLU A 393 -19.68 7.13 -0.18
C GLU A 393 -18.82 8.04 -1.07
N ILE A 394 -17.65 7.56 -1.50
CA ILE A 394 -16.79 8.30 -2.45
C ILE A 394 -17.47 8.43 -3.82
N ILE A 395 -18.07 7.36 -4.34
CA ILE A 395 -18.77 7.39 -5.64
C ILE A 395 -19.94 8.38 -5.60
N GLU A 396 -20.74 8.35 -4.54
CA GLU A 396 -21.89 9.25 -4.36
C GLU A 396 -21.46 10.71 -4.24
N LEU A 397 -20.39 10.99 -3.48
CA LEU A 397 -19.79 12.32 -3.39
C LEU A 397 -19.40 12.85 -4.78
N LEU A 398 -18.66 12.06 -5.55
CA LEU A 398 -18.16 12.47 -6.86
C LEU A 398 -19.30 12.66 -7.86
N ASN A 399 -20.27 11.74 -7.88
CA ASN A 399 -21.45 11.84 -8.75
C ASN A 399 -22.30 13.07 -8.42
N HIS A 400 -22.52 13.37 -7.13
CA HIS A 400 -23.26 14.56 -6.71
C HIS A 400 -22.58 15.87 -7.18
N LYS A 401 -21.26 15.86 -7.28
CA LYS A 401 -20.46 16.99 -7.78
C LYS A 401 -20.23 16.95 -9.30
N ASN A 402 -20.83 16.00 -10.02
CA ASN A 402 -20.60 15.76 -11.45
C ASN A 402 -19.11 15.55 -11.81
N ILE A 403 -18.35 14.93 -10.90
CA ILE A 403 -16.93 14.60 -11.10
C ILE A 403 -16.84 13.15 -11.60
N GLU A 404 -16.12 12.94 -12.69
CA GLU A 404 -15.82 11.60 -13.21
C GLU A 404 -15.03 10.77 -12.18
N VAL A 405 -15.51 9.56 -11.88
CA VAL A 405 -14.89 8.67 -10.90
C VAL A 405 -13.59 8.08 -11.45
N LYS A 406 -12.48 8.29 -10.75
CA LYS A 406 -11.14 7.80 -11.12
C LYS A 406 -10.49 7.02 -9.97
N ASP A 407 -9.61 6.07 -10.32
CA ASP A 407 -8.90 5.20 -9.36
C ASP A 407 -8.14 6.02 -8.31
N ALA A 408 -7.46 7.10 -8.70
CA ALA A 408 -6.71 7.97 -7.79
C ALA A 408 -7.55 8.56 -6.65
N TYR A 409 -8.87 8.70 -6.83
CA TYR A 409 -9.74 9.32 -5.82
C TYR A 409 -10.01 8.40 -4.62
N PHE A 410 -9.79 7.09 -4.75
CA PHE A 410 -9.86 6.16 -3.63
C PHE A 410 -8.49 5.93 -2.95
N GLU A 411 -7.46 6.71 -3.27
CA GLU A 411 -6.20 6.63 -2.50
C GLU A 411 -6.28 7.41 -1.19
N LYS A 412 -7.13 8.45 -1.12
CA LYS A 412 -7.33 9.27 0.08
C LYS A 412 -8.48 8.74 0.93
N LYS A 413 -8.47 9.05 2.23
CA LYS A 413 -9.65 8.87 3.10
C LYS A 413 -10.79 9.74 2.60
N VAL A 414 -12.04 9.28 2.78
CA VAL A 414 -13.23 10.01 2.30
C VAL A 414 -13.31 11.45 2.82
N ASP A 415 -12.99 11.70 4.09
CA ASP A 415 -13.02 13.05 4.67
C ASP A 415 -11.98 13.99 4.05
N VAL A 416 -10.79 13.47 3.76
CA VAL A 416 -9.72 14.23 3.09
C VAL A 416 -10.12 14.54 1.66
N LEU A 417 -10.73 13.58 0.94
CA LEU A 417 -11.23 13.81 -0.41
C LEU A 417 -12.33 14.90 -0.42
N LYS A 418 -13.27 14.88 0.55
CA LYS A 418 -14.31 15.92 0.69
C LYS A 418 -13.68 17.30 0.82
N SER A 419 -12.71 17.48 1.72
CA SER A 419 -12.02 18.75 1.89
C SER A 419 -11.30 19.21 0.62
N ILE A 420 -10.63 18.29 -0.10
CA ILE A 420 -9.98 18.64 -1.37
C ILE A 420 -11.03 19.07 -2.42
N VAL A 421 -12.15 18.36 -2.54
CA VAL A 421 -13.23 18.71 -3.47
C VAL A 421 -13.79 20.10 -3.15
N GLU A 422 -14.04 20.40 -1.88
CA GLU A 422 -14.50 21.72 -1.42
C GLU A 422 -13.51 22.83 -1.78
N ILE A 423 -12.21 22.63 -1.56
CA ILE A 423 -11.16 23.58 -1.95
C ILE A 423 -11.17 23.79 -3.47
N THR A 424 -11.24 22.71 -4.26
CA THR A 424 -11.23 22.83 -5.72
C THR A 424 -12.45 23.57 -6.27
N GLU A 425 -13.62 23.39 -5.64
CA GLU A 425 -14.84 24.14 -5.99
C GLU A 425 -14.74 25.62 -5.63
N GLN A 426 -14.25 25.93 -4.42
CA GLN A 426 -14.06 27.32 -3.95
C GLN A 426 -13.10 28.09 -4.87
N GLU A 427 -12.04 27.44 -5.32
CA GLU A 427 -11.02 28.04 -6.19
C GLU A 427 -11.35 27.91 -7.69
N ASN A 428 -12.50 27.30 -8.03
CA ASN A 428 -12.94 27.06 -9.39
C ASN A 428 -11.87 26.36 -10.27
N ILE A 429 -11.21 25.35 -9.70
CA ILE A 429 -10.21 24.51 -10.38
C ILE A 429 -10.72 23.07 -10.53
N PRO A 430 -10.40 22.36 -11.62
CA PRO A 430 -10.80 20.97 -11.77
C PRO A 430 -9.99 20.06 -10.85
N LEU A 431 -10.68 19.12 -10.19
CA LEU A 431 -10.02 18.04 -9.47
C LEU A 431 -9.14 17.22 -10.42
N SER A 432 -7.91 16.96 -10.00
CA SER A 432 -6.90 16.29 -10.83
C SER A 432 -5.95 15.46 -10.00
N SER A 433 -5.25 14.51 -10.64
CA SER A 433 -4.31 13.63 -9.96
C SER A 433 -3.14 14.39 -9.30
N SER A 434 -2.70 15.51 -9.87
CA SER A 434 -1.66 16.36 -9.30
C SER A 434 -2.08 16.91 -7.94
N ILE A 435 -3.31 17.43 -7.82
CA ILE A 435 -3.90 17.88 -6.56
C ILE A 435 -4.03 16.70 -5.58
N MET A 436 -4.54 15.56 -6.05
CA MET A 436 -4.73 14.37 -5.21
C MET A 436 -3.42 13.79 -4.68
N SER A 437 -2.28 14.06 -5.33
CA SER A 437 -0.98 13.62 -4.83
C SER A 437 -0.46 14.42 -3.62
N LYS A 438 -1.07 15.58 -3.31
CA LYS A 438 -0.62 16.51 -2.27
C LYS A 438 -1.34 16.33 -0.93
N SER A 439 -0.78 16.95 0.11
CA SER A 439 -1.44 17.19 1.40
C SER A 439 -2.39 18.39 1.28
N ILE A 440 -3.30 18.55 2.24
CA ILE A 440 -4.20 19.72 2.26
C ILE A 440 -3.38 21.00 2.54
N GLU A 441 -2.39 20.88 3.41
CA GLU A 441 -1.44 21.94 3.76
C GLU A 441 -0.70 22.44 2.52
N ASP A 442 -0.12 21.53 1.72
CA ASP A 442 0.61 21.89 0.49
C ASP A 442 -0.34 22.52 -0.55
N ILE A 443 -1.57 22.00 -0.68
CA ILE A 443 -2.56 22.56 -1.62
C ILE A 443 -2.85 24.02 -1.27
N ASN A 444 -3.14 24.29 0.01
CA ASN A 444 -3.44 25.65 0.48
C ASN A 444 -2.24 26.58 0.31
N GLU A 445 -1.04 26.10 0.64
CA GLU A 445 0.17 26.91 0.49
C GLU A 445 0.45 27.25 -0.98
N ILE A 446 0.27 26.29 -1.90
CA ILE A 446 0.40 26.53 -3.34
C ILE A 446 -0.64 27.56 -3.83
N LEU A 447 -1.89 27.47 -3.36
CA LEU A 447 -2.95 28.42 -3.70
C LEU A 447 -2.61 29.83 -3.20
N ASP A 448 -2.11 29.95 -1.97
CA ASP A 448 -1.71 31.23 -1.38
C ASP A 448 -0.52 31.85 -2.12
N ILE A 449 0.49 31.05 -2.46
CA ILE A 449 1.64 31.48 -3.29
C ILE A 449 1.14 31.97 -4.65
N ALA A 450 0.26 31.22 -5.29
CA ALA A 450 -0.28 31.56 -6.61
C ALA A 450 -1.08 32.87 -6.58
N LYS A 451 -1.94 33.06 -5.57
CA LYS A 451 -2.71 34.31 -5.36
C LYS A 451 -1.77 35.49 -5.09
N LYS A 452 -0.81 35.33 -4.18
CA LYS A 452 0.17 36.37 -3.81
C LYS A 452 1.00 36.83 -5.01
N HIS A 453 1.28 35.94 -5.96
CA HIS A 453 2.07 36.22 -7.16
C HIS A 453 1.25 36.38 -8.44
N ASN A 454 -0.09 36.47 -8.34
CA ASN A 454 -1.01 36.61 -9.48
C ASN A 454 -0.79 35.57 -10.59
N LEU A 455 -0.51 34.32 -10.21
CA LEU A 455 -0.33 33.22 -11.15
C LEU A 455 -1.68 32.68 -11.64
N THR A 456 -1.72 32.18 -12.87
CA THR A 456 -2.90 31.49 -13.39
C THR A 456 -3.09 30.16 -12.67
N LEU A 457 -4.19 30.03 -11.94
CA LEU A 457 -4.60 28.80 -11.27
C LEU A 457 -5.04 27.76 -12.30
N ASN A 458 -4.31 26.66 -12.38
CA ASN A 458 -4.65 25.48 -13.17
C ASN A 458 -4.13 24.23 -12.45
N SER A 459 -4.54 23.04 -12.90
CA SER A 459 -4.13 21.78 -12.25
C SER A 459 -2.62 21.51 -12.29
N THR A 460 -1.89 22.06 -13.27
CA THR A 460 -0.45 21.79 -13.43
C THR A 460 0.42 22.49 -12.40
N ILE A 461 -0.04 23.56 -11.75
CA ILE A 461 0.74 24.23 -10.69
C ILE A 461 1.02 23.30 -9.50
N PHE A 462 0.13 22.35 -9.24
CA PHE A 462 0.24 21.35 -8.18
C PHE A 462 1.26 20.24 -8.49
N GLU A 463 1.91 20.25 -9.65
CA GLU A 463 3.06 19.39 -9.93
C GLU A 463 4.29 19.84 -9.12
N LYS A 464 4.32 21.11 -8.70
CA LYS A 464 5.36 21.68 -7.86
C LYS A 464 5.06 21.51 -6.38
N LYS A 465 6.12 21.44 -5.56
CA LYS A 465 6.02 21.69 -4.12
C LYS A 465 6.02 23.19 -3.83
N PRO A 466 5.54 23.65 -2.67
CA PRO A 466 5.55 25.07 -2.30
C PRO A 466 6.93 25.73 -2.46
N GLU A 467 8.00 25.07 -1.98
CA GLU A 467 9.36 25.62 -2.03
C GLU A 467 9.90 25.69 -3.46
N GLU A 468 9.62 24.67 -4.27
CA GLU A 468 10.01 24.64 -5.69
C GLU A 468 9.26 25.70 -6.49
N LEU A 469 8.00 25.98 -6.16
CA LEU A 469 7.21 27.01 -6.81
C LEU A 469 7.76 28.40 -6.49
N ILE A 470 8.12 28.68 -5.23
CA ILE A 470 8.77 29.93 -4.81
C ILE A 470 10.11 30.12 -5.55
N GLU A 471 10.95 29.09 -5.57
CA GLU A 471 12.24 29.14 -6.26
C GLU A 471 12.07 29.45 -7.76
N LEU A 472 11.09 28.84 -8.42
CA LEU A 472 10.76 29.11 -9.82
C LEU A 472 10.33 30.57 -10.02
N ILE A 473 9.45 31.07 -9.15
CA ILE A 473 8.95 32.45 -9.21
C ILE A 473 10.10 33.44 -9.08
N ASP A 474 10.99 33.23 -8.11
CA ASP A 474 12.12 34.14 -7.86
C ASP A 474 13.14 34.10 -8.99
N PHE A 475 13.41 32.92 -9.54
CA PHE A 475 14.23 32.77 -10.74
C PHE A 475 13.63 33.53 -11.94
N CYS A 476 12.35 33.32 -12.25
CA CYS A 476 11.68 33.98 -13.38
C CYS A 476 11.63 35.51 -13.21
N LYS A 477 11.42 36.02 -11.98
CA LYS A 477 11.51 37.46 -11.69
C LYS A 477 12.90 38.01 -11.95
N LYS A 478 13.95 37.32 -11.48
CA LYS A 478 15.35 37.73 -11.67
C LYS A 478 15.71 37.78 -13.15
N GLU A 479 15.33 36.74 -13.88
CA GLU A 479 15.64 36.60 -15.30
C GLU A 479 14.69 37.38 -16.23
N LYS A 480 13.65 38.03 -15.67
CA LYS A 480 12.59 38.75 -16.39
C LYS A 480 11.88 37.87 -17.42
N VAL A 481 11.54 36.65 -17.01
CA VAL A 481 10.84 35.64 -17.83
C VAL A 481 9.42 35.44 -17.28
N GLU A 482 8.43 35.32 -18.16
CA GLU A 482 7.07 34.97 -17.75
C GLU A 482 6.97 33.50 -17.30
N ILE A 483 6.07 33.23 -16.36
CA ILE A 483 5.84 31.87 -15.86
C ILE A 483 4.78 31.19 -16.74
N TYR A 484 5.15 30.06 -17.34
CA TYR A 484 4.25 29.25 -18.17
C TYR A 484 3.83 27.96 -17.46
N SER A 485 2.62 27.47 -17.72
CA SER A 485 2.13 26.20 -17.16
C SER A 485 3.01 24.99 -17.52
N THR A 486 3.63 25.01 -18.70
CA THR A 486 4.59 23.99 -19.16
C THR A 486 5.86 23.93 -18.30
N MET A 487 6.20 25.01 -17.57
CA MET A 487 7.31 25.01 -16.62
C MET A 487 7.00 24.16 -15.38
N TYR A 488 5.75 24.13 -14.89
CA TYR A 488 5.40 23.36 -13.69
C TYR A 488 5.66 21.85 -13.85
N LEU A 489 5.63 21.37 -15.09
CA LEU A 489 5.90 19.97 -15.47
C LEU A 489 7.40 19.59 -15.51
N LYS A 490 8.31 20.51 -15.15
CA LYS A 490 9.76 20.29 -15.22
C LYS A 490 10.46 20.65 -13.93
N ASN A 491 11.62 20.06 -13.67
CA ASN A 491 12.51 20.49 -12.58
C ASN A 491 13.00 21.94 -12.83
N ASN A 492 13.11 22.73 -11.76
CA ASN A 492 13.66 24.09 -11.76
C ASN A 492 15.05 24.17 -12.40
N ASN A 493 15.93 23.19 -12.17
CA ASN A 493 17.25 23.18 -12.80
C ASN A 493 17.18 23.05 -14.32
N THR A 494 16.27 22.23 -14.83
CA THR A 494 16.03 22.09 -16.27
C THR A 494 15.45 23.36 -16.87
N ILE A 495 14.56 24.06 -16.14
CA ILE A 495 14.01 25.35 -16.58
C ILE A 495 15.11 26.40 -16.68
N LYS A 496 15.99 26.48 -15.68
CA LYS A 496 17.17 27.37 -15.68
C LYS A 496 18.04 27.11 -16.90
N GLU A 497 18.40 25.86 -17.14
CA GLU A 497 19.20 25.48 -18.31
C GLU A 497 18.52 25.86 -19.64
N ILE A 498 17.21 25.63 -19.78
CA ILE A 498 16.46 26.04 -20.98
C ILE A 498 16.52 27.56 -21.15
N VAL A 499 16.33 28.35 -20.09
CA VAL A 499 16.41 29.81 -20.16
C VAL A 499 17.79 30.28 -20.58
N ASP A 500 18.85 29.70 -20.00
CA ASP A 500 20.24 30.04 -20.33
C ASP A 500 20.52 29.76 -21.81
N ILE A 501 20.15 28.57 -22.30
CA ILE A 501 20.28 28.21 -23.71
C ILE A 501 19.53 29.20 -24.60
N LEU A 502 18.28 29.53 -24.28
CA LEU A 502 17.50 30.43 -25.13
C LEU A 502 18.12 31.83 -25.19
N LYS A 503 18.59 32.36 -24.04
CA LYS A 503 19.24 33.68 -23.95
C LYS A 503 20.59 33.72 -24.68
N GLU A 504 21.44 32.72 -24.50
CA GLU A 504 22.75 32.61 -25.18
C GLU A 504 22.60 32.60 -26.71
N ASN A 505 21.44 32.14 -27.20
CA ASN A 505 21.13 32.01 -28.62
C ASN A 505 20.22 33.12 -29.15
N ASP A 506 19.93 34.14 -28.33
CA ASP A 506 19.02 35.24 -28.65
C ASP A 506 17.60 34.78 -29.04
N ILE A 507 17.15 33.60 -28.60
CA ILE A 507 15.84 33.03 -28.95
C ILE A 507 14.77 33.57 -28.00
N GLU A 508 13.63 33.96 -28.57
CA GLU A 508 12.46 34.39 -27.80
C GLU A 508 11.94 33.24 -26.90
N ILE A 509 11.80 33.52 -25.61
CA ILE A 509 11.32 32.55 -24.64
C ILE A 509 9.80 32.48 -24.72
N THR A 510 9.28 31.31 -25.09
CA THR A 510 7.83 31.05 -25.18
C THR A 510 7.46 29.80 -24.41
N SER A 511 6.17 29.63 -24.08
CA SER A 511 5.67 28.43 -23.39
C SER A 511 5.99 27.11 -24.12
N LEU A 512 6.09 27.17 -25.46
CA LEU A 512 6.38 26.00 -26.31
C LEU A 512 7.79 25.47 -26.12
N MET A 513 8.77 26.34 -25.79
CA MET A 513 10.17 25.94 -25.60
C MET A 513 10.33 24.97 -24.41
N TYR A 514 9.41 25.00 -23.46
CA TYR A 514 9.36 24.08 -22.32
C TYR A 514 8.55 22.80 -22.60
N SER A 515 8.03 22.57 -23.81
CA SER A 515 7.23 21.37 -24.08
C SER A 515 8.06 20.10 -24.30
N LYS A 516 9.36 20.24 -24.56
CA LYS A 516 10.30 19.14 -24.86
C LYS A 516 11.51 19.16 -23.92
N ASN A 517 12.40 18.19 -24.04
CA ASN A 517 13.63 18.12 -23.23
C ASN A 517 14.72 19.06 -23.79
N VAL A 518 15.80 19.22 -23.03
CA VAL A 518 16.91 20.11 -23.39
C VAL A 518 17.63 19.65 -24.66
N GLU A 519 17.85 18.34 -24.81
CA GLU A 519 18.51 17.75 -25.98
C GLU A 519 17.76 18.08 -27.28
N TYR A 520 16.45 17.87 -27.29
CA TYR A 520 15.57 18.23 -28.41
C TYR A 520 15.68 19.71 -28.80
N LEU A 521 15.83 20.60 -27.81
CA LEU A 521 16.01 22.04 -28.02
C LEU A 521 17.39 22.32 -28.62
N ARG A 522 18.48 21.75 -28.06
CA ARG A 522 19.85 21.94 -28.54
C ARG A 522 20.02 21.49 -29.99
N GLU A 523 19.55 20.30 -30.34
CA GLU A 523 19.62 19.78 -31.71
C GLU A 523 19.01 20.75 -32.73
N ARG A 524 17.87 21.36 -32.39
CA ARG A 524 17.18 22.32 -33.27
C ARG A 524 17.93 23.64 -33.39
N ILE A 525 18.49 24.12 -32.28
CA ILE A 525 19.32 25.33 -32.30
C ILE A 525 20.54 25.11 -33.19
N ASP A 526 21.19 23.95 -33.08
CA ASP A 526 22.38 23.63 -33.86
C ASP A 526 22.09 23.56 -35.36
N VAL A 527 21.02 22.86 -35.78
CA VAL A 527 20.62 22.82 -37.20
C VAL A 527 20.22 24.20 -37.72
N CYS A 528 19.48 24.99 -36.93
CA CYS A 528 19.14 26.36 -37.33
C CYS A 528 20.40 27.23 -37.51
N LYS A 529 21.35 27.17 -36.57
CA LYS A 529 22.61 27.93 -36.63
C LYS A 529 23.47 27.59 -37.83
N GLN A 530 23.61 26.30 -38.16
CA GLN A 530 24.39 25.85 -39.33
C GLN A 530 23.90 26.47 -40.64
N HIS A 531 22.66 26.97 -40.66
CA HIS A 531 22.00 27.46 -41.85
C HIS A 531 21.56 28.92 -41.73
N ASN A 532 22.13 29.68 -40.78
CA ASN A 532 21.81 31.08 -40.52
C ASN A 532 20.31 31.33 -40.25
N LEU A 533 19.61 30.33 -39.72
CA LEU A 533 18.23 30.44 -39.25
C LEU A 533 18.22 30.73 -37.75
N LYS A 534 17.24 31.51 -37.32
CA LYS A 534 16.95 31.73 -35.90
C LYS A 534 15.75 30.88 -35.50
N LEU A 535 15.93 30.01 -34.51
CA LEU A 535 14.86 29.13 -34.03
C LEU A 535 13.68 29.96 -33.52
N ASN A 536 12.48 29.60 -33.95
CA ASN A 536 11.22 30.21 -33.52
C ASN A 536 10.17 29.10 -33.31
N ASN A 537 8.96 29.48 -32.90
CA ASN A 537 7.89 28.51 -32.62
C ASN A 537 7.51 27.63 -33.81
N GLU A 538 7.57 28.14 -35.05
CA GLU A 538 7.24 27.36 -36.24
C GLU A 538 8.33 26.33 -36.53
N LEU A 539 9.60 26.74 -36.53
CA LEU A 539 10.73 25.84 -36.73
C LEU A 539 10.85 24.78 -35.62
N PHE A 540 10.51 25.13 -34.37
CA PHE A 540 10.52 24.19 -33.25
C PHE A 540 9.52 23.02 -33.42
N ARG A 541 8.41 23.27 -34.13
CA ARG A 541 7.39 22.25 -34.45
C ARG A 541 7.76 21.35 -35.61
N VAL A 542 8.74 21.73 -36.43
CA VAL A 542 9.17 20.93 -37.58
C VAL A 542 9.98 19.73 -37.08
N ASP A 543 9.72 18.56 -37.67
CA ASP A 543 10.56 17.38 -37.46
C ASP A 543 11.97 17.65 -37.98
N ILE A 544 12.99 17.15 -37.28
CA ILE A 544 14.38 17.50 -37.63
C ILE A 544 14.77 16.99 -39.02
N ASN A 545 14.23 15.85 -39.46
CA ASN A 545 14.50 15.31 -40.79
C ASN A 545 13.82 16.15 -41.86
N ASN A 546 12.57 16.58 -41.62
CA ASN A 546 11.87 17.48 -42.53
C ASN A 546 12.57 18.84 -42.61
N LEU A 547 13.08 19.34 -41.48
CA LEU A 547 13.85 20.58 -41.42
C LEU A 547 15.07 20.47 -42.34
N GLN A 548 15.84 19.39 -42.21
CA GLN A 548 17.02 19.12 -43.03
C GLN A 548 16.66 18.91 -44.51
N GLU A 549 15.63 18.11 -44.82
CA GLU A 549 15.18 17.84 -46.19
C GLU A 549 14.79 19.11 -46.93
N ASN A 550 14.05 20.01 -46.28
CA ASN A 550 13.70 21.31 -46.86
C ASN A 550 14.94 22.13 -47.18
N ILE A 551 15.86 22.20 -46.22
CA ILE A 551 17.07 22.99 -46.31
C ILE A 551 17.97 22.47 -47.44
N ASP A 552 18.15 21.15 -47.53
CA ASP A 552 18.96 20.51 -48.55
C ASP A 552 18.32 20.69 -49.93
N TYR A 553 17.00 20.48 -50.05
CA TYR A 553 16.28 20.74 -51.31
C TYR A 553 16.45 22.18 -51.80
N ILE A 554 16.23 23.18 -50.93
CA ILE A 554 16.35 24.59 -51.31
C ILE A 554 17.81 24.91 -51.68
N ARG A 555 18.79 24.37 -50.95
CA ARG A 555 20.21 24.60 -51.22
C ARG A 555 20.68 23.97 -52.53
N GLU A 556 20.21 22.77 -52.86
CA GLU A 556 20.63 22.02 -54.03
C GLU A 556 20.01 22.56 -55.33
N ASN A 557 18.79 23.09 -55.25
CA ASN A 557 18.01 23.49 -56.43
C ASN A 557 17.89 25.02 -56.58
N TYR A 558 18.10 25.80 -55.51
CA TYR A 558 17.91 27.25 -55.48
C TYR A 558 19.06 27.95 -54.71
N SER A 559 18.96 29.28 -54.51
CA SER A 559 19.92 30.04 -53.69
C SER A 559 19.73 29.80 -52.18
N LYS A 560 20.83 29.92 -51.43
CA LYS A 560 20.80 29.98 -49.94
C LYS A 560 19.92 31.12 -49.42
N ASP A 561 19.72 32.18 -50.20
CA ASP A 561 18.86 33.31 -49.83
C ASP A 561 17.37 32.92 -49.68
N TYR A 562 16.97 31.77 -50.23
CA TYR A 562 15.63 31.23 -50.09
C TYR A 562 15.45 30.38 -48.82
N ILE A 563 16.51 30.11 -48.04
CA ILE A 563 16.43 29.34 -46.80
C ILE A 563 16.04 30.30 -45.68
N THR A 564 14.74 30.41 -45.41
CA THR A 564 14.20 31.28 -44.36
C THR A 564 13.20 30.50 -43.50
N SER A 565 12.83 31.06 -42.35
CA SER A 565 11.77 30.47 -41.51
C SER A 565 10.40 30.42 -42.21
N ALA A 566 10.21 31.16 -43.30
CA ALA A 566 8.98 31.15 -44.08
C ALA A 566 8.90 29.98 -45.07
N THR A 567 10.05 29.59 -45.62
CA THR A 567 10.15 28.58 -46.69
C THR A 567 10.44 27.17 -46.15
N VAL A 568 11.05 27.08 -44.97
CA VAL A 568 11.28 25.81 -44.26
C VAL A 568 10.05 25.46 -43.43
N THR A 569 9.29 24.45 -43.86
CA THR A 569 7.98 24.13 -43.27
C THR A 569 7.84 22.66 -42.87
N LYS A 570 6.78 22.32 -42.15
CA LYS A 570 6.51 20.93 -41.73
C LYS A 570 6.31 19.92 -42.88
N ASN A 571 6.13 20.37 -44.13
CA ASN A 571 5.81 19.51 -45.27
C ASN A 571 6.79 19.73 -46.44
N PRO A 572 7.86 18.91 -46.53
CA PRO A 572 8.85 19.02 -47.59
C PRO A 572 8.28 18.89 -49.00
N LYS A 573 7.32 17.99 -49.20
CA LYS A 573 6.64 17.83 -50.50
C LYS A 573 5.97 19.13 -50.95
N ARG A 574 5.31 19.83 -50.02
CA ARG A 574 4.66 21.11 -50.32
C ARG A 574 5.67 22.19 -50.68
N VAL A 575 6.83 22.21 -50.01
CA VAL A 575 7.91 23.14 -50.35
C VAL A 575 8.37 22.90 -51.79
N LYS A 576 8.64 21.65 -52.18
CA LYS A 576 8.99 21.28 -53.57
C LYS A 576 7.92 21.73 -54.57
N GLU A 577 6.65 21.42 -54.30
CA GLU A 577 5.51 21.80 -55.16
C GLU A 577 5.38 23.32 -55.34
N VAL A 578 5.52 24.10 -54.26
CA VAL A 578 5.39 25.55 -54.28
C VAL A 578 6.58 26.19 -55.00
N PHE A 579 7.80 25.80 -54.69
CA PHE A 579 8.99 26.35 -55.35
C PHE A 579 8.94 26.15 -56.87
N ASN A 580 8.66 24.91 -57.32
CA ASN A 580 8.53 24.60 -58.75
C ASN A 580 7.42 25.44 -59.42
N TYR A 581 6.29 25.63 -58.75
CA TYR A 581 5.18 26.41 -59.30
C TYR A 581 5.52 27.91 -59.38
N MET A 582 6.12 28.46 -58.33
CA MET A 582 6.48 29.89 -58.28
C MET A 582 7.61 30.22 -59.26
N GLU A 583 8.53 29.29 -59.49
CA GLU A 583 9.53 29.37 -60.57
C GLU A 583 8.88 29.45 -61.95
N SER A 584 7.91 28.58 -62.25
CA SER A 584 7.18 28.59 -63.52
C SER A 584 6.39 29.87 -63.80
N LYS A 585 6.21 30.73 -62.79
CA LYS A 585 5.50 32.01 -62.87
C LYS A 585 6.42 33.22 -62.66
N GLU A 586 7.74 33.00 -62.53
CA GLU A 586 8.74 34.05 -62.26
C GLU A 586 8.51 34.82 -60.92
N LEU A 587 7.92 34.15 -59.92
CA LEU A 587 7.55 34.75 -58.63
C LEU A 587 8.46 34.34 -57.46
N LEU A 588 9.55 33.60 -57.71
CA LEU A 588 10.42 33.06 -56.66
C LEU A 588 10.91 34.13 -55.66
N ARG A 589 11.29 35.32 -56.14
CA ARG A 589 11.85 36.40 -55.31
C ARG A 589 10.98 36.83 -54.12
N TYR A 590 9.69 36.53 -54.15
CA TYR A 590 8.73 36.90 -53.10
C TYR A 590 8.55 35.82 -52.03
N LEU A 591 9.02 34.58 -52.26
CA LEU A 591 8.87 33.46 -51.33
C LEU A 591 9.54 33.64 -49.96
N PRO A 592 10.75 34.24 -49.84
CA PRO A 592 11.43 34.38 -48.54
C PRO A 592 10.59 35.06 -47.45
N ASN A 593 9.63 35.89 -47.85
CA ASN A 593 8.75 36.67 -46.97
C ASN A 593 7.29 36.18 -46.98
N ALA A 594 6.96 35.09 -47.68
CA ALA A 594 5.59 34.68 -47.94
C ALA A 594 5.22 33.33 -47.30
N ALA A 595 5.39 33.21 -45.98
CA ALA A 595 5.12 31.98 -45.22
C ALA A 595 3.70 31.42 -45.45
N PHE A 596 2.71 32.31 -45.64
CA PHE A 596 1.32 31.92 -45.88
C PHE A 596 1.12 31.09 -47.15
N ILE A 597 1.97 31.24 -48.18
CA ILE A 597 1.84 30.49 -49.44
C ILE A 597 1.98 28.99 -49.18
N PHE A 598 2.90 28.60 -48.28
CA PHE A 598 3.13 27.20 -47.93
C PHE A 598 1.99 26.60 -47.10
N THR A 599 1.08 27.42 -46.56
CA THR A 599 -0.11 26.94 -45.84
C THR A 599 -1.26 26.53 -46.77
N LEU A 600 -1.25 26.99 -48.03
CA LEU A 600 -2.28 26.65 -49.02
C LEU A 600 -2.00 25.34 -49.72
N ASP A 601 -3.07 24.61 -50.07
CA ASP A 601 -2.97 23.49 -51.00
C ASP A 601 -2.47 23.96 -52.37
N ILE A 602 -1.57 23.20 -53.00
CA ILE A 602 -1.01 23.57 -54.30
C ILE A 602 -2.10 23.76 -55.37
N LYS A 603 -3.18 22.96 -55.33
CA LYS A 603 -4.32 23.12 -56.25
C LYS A 603 -5.06 24.43 -56.00
N LYS A 604 -5.24 24.79 -54.73
CA LYS A 604 -5.89 26.05 -54.32
C LYS A 604 -5.05 27.27 -54.65
N LEU A 605 -3.73 27.17 -54.48
CA LEU A 605 -2.79 28.22 -54.87
C LEU A 605 -2.88 28.47 -56.38
N LYS A 606 -2.83 27.41 -57.18
CA LYS A 606 -3.00 27.46 -58.64
C LYS A 606 -4.33 28.10 -59.03
N GLU A 607 -5.44 27.62 -58.47
CA GLU A 607 -6.78 28.18 -58.74
C GLU A 607 -6.88 29.69 -58.47
N ARG A 608 -6.24 30.16 -57.39
CA ARG A 608 -6.28 31.58 -57.02
C ARG A 608 -5.39 32.43 -57.91
N VAL A 609 -4.23 31.91 -58.33
CA VAL A 609 -3.34 32.59 -59.28
C VAL A 609 -3.98 32.63 -60.67
N ASP A 610 -4.60 31.53 -61.12
CA ASP A 610 -5.31 31.48 -62.40
C ASP A 610 -6.50 32.47 -62.39
N TYR A 611 -7.24 32.58 -61.28
CA TYR A 611 -8.27 33.60 -61.12
C TYR A 611 -7.71 35.03 -61.24
N LEU A 612 -6.52 35.33 -60.72
CA LEU A 612 -5.92 36.66 -60.86
C LEU A 612 -5.61 36.96 -62.33
N ILE A 613 -5.01 35.99 -63.03
CA ILE A 613 -4.66 36.08 -64.45
C ILE A 613 -5.91 36.26 -65.31
N ASP A 614 -6.94 35.41 -65.14
CA ASP A 614 -8.19 35.45 -65.92
C ASP A 614 -8.95 36.77 -65.78
N ASN A 615 -8.74 37.48 -64.67
CA ASN A 615 -9.40 38.73 -64.36
C ASN A 615 -8.51 39.96 -64.55
N ASN A 616 -7.35 39.77 -65.18
CA ASN A 616 -6.39 40.82 -65.51
C ASN A 616 -5.95 41.62 -64.25
N LEU A 617 -5.80 40.93 -63.13
CA LEU A 617 -5.33 41.46 -61.85
C LEU A 617 -3.87 41.07 -61.63
N ASP A 618 -3.09 41.97 -61.03
CA ASP A 618 -1.71 41.69 -60.70
C ASP A 618 -1.61 40.64 -59.57
N ILE A 619 -0.74 39.65 -59.76
CA ILE A 619 -0.47 38.63 -58.73
C ILE A 619 0.27 39.26 -57.54
N VAL A 620 1.10 40.26 -57.83
CA VAL A 620 1.87 41.03 -56.85
C VAL A 620 1.64 42.51 -57.12
N GLU A 621 1.12 43.23 -56.12
CA GLU A 621 0.93 44.68 -56.14
C GLU A 621 1.86 45.28 -55.09
N GLN A 622 2.64 46.31 -55.44
CA GLN A 622 3.55 47.00 -54.50
C GLN A 622 4.51 46.08 -53.72
N ASN A 623 5.03 45.02 -54.38
CA ASN A 623 5.86 43.96 -53.79
C ASN A 623 5.17 43.03 -52.79
N GLU A 624 3.85 43.07 -52.67
CA GLU A 624 3.06 42.15 -51.85
C GLU A 624 2.13 41.29 -52.70
N PHE A 625 1.93 40.04 -52.29
CA PHE A 625 0.98 39.15 -52.94
C PHE A 625 -0.44 39.67 -52.80
N ASN A 626 -1.21 39.59 -53.89
CA ASN A 626 -2.60 40.01 -53.90
C ASN A 626 -3.40 39.32 -52.77
N ASN A 627 -4.29 40.07 -52.12
CA ASN A 627 -5.13 39.59 -51.01
C ASN A 627 -5.99 38.37 -51.35
N ILE A 628 -6.23 38.09 -52.64
CA ILE A 628 -6.86 36.84 -53.11
C ILE A 628 -6.06 35.60 -52.70
N LEU A 629 -4.74 35.70 -52.64
CA LEU A 629 -3.87 34.62 -52.18
C LEU A 629 -3.93 34.45 -50.66
N THR A 630 -4.18 35.51 -49.88
CA THR A 630 -4.17 35.45 -48.41
C THR A 630 -5.55 35.21 -47.78
N MET A 631 -6.65 35.45 -48.51
CA MET A 631 -8.00 35.33 -47.95
C MET A 631 -8.45 33.88 -47.66
N THR A 632 -9.45 33.73 -46.79
CA THR A 632 -10.02 32.41 -46.45
C THR A 632 -10.71 31.77 -47.65
N THR A 633 -10.73 30.42 -47.71
CA THR A 633 -11.38 29.67 -48.82
C THR A 633 -12.86 30.09 -48.98
N ARG A 634 -13.57 30.33 -47.87
CA ARG A 634 -14.97 30.78 -47.87
C ARG A 634 -15.14 32.15 -48.54
N LYS A 635 -14.23 33.10 -48.26
CA LYS A 635 -14.27 34.45 -48.84
C LYS A 635 -13.94 34.42 -50.34
N PHE A 636 -12.98 33.60 -50.75
CA PHE A 636 -12.63 33.39 -52.15
C PHE A 636 -13.79 32.80 -52.96
N ASN A 637 -14.45 31.75 -52.46
CA ASN A 637 -15.60 31.15 -53.14
C ASN A 637 -16.78 32.13 -53.29
N SER A 638 -17.02 32.98 -52.29
CA SER A 638 -18.05 34.03 -52.35
C SER A 638 -17.75 35.09 -53.44
N LEU A 639 -16.48 35.48 -53.58
CA LEU A 639 -16.02 36.38 -54.65
C LEU A 639 -16.22 35.77 -56.04
N LYS A 640 -15.87 34.48 -56.22
CA LYS A 640 -16.08 33.74 -57.47
C LYS A 640 -17.56 33.71 -57.86
N ASN A 641 -18.44 33.51 -56.88
CA ASN A 641 -19.90 33.43 -57.10
C ASN A 641 -20.56 34.80 -57.39
N LYS A 642 -20.07 35.90 -56.81
CA LYS A 642 -20.59 37.26 -57.10
C LYS A 642 -20.42 37.68 -58.56
N LYS A 643 -19.36 37.19 -59.22
CA LYS A 643 -19.10 37.46 -60.65
C LYS A 643 -20.06 36.72 -61.57
N VAL A 644 -20.50 35.52 -61.19
CA VAL A 644 -21.48 34.72 -61.97
C VAL A 644 -22.86 35.38 -61.97
N SER A 645 -23.25 36.08 -60.90
CA SER A 645 -24.53 36.79 -60.77
C SER A 645 -24.62 38.16 -61.46
N GLN A 646 -23.53 38.68 -62.06
CA GLN A 646 -23.54 39.92 -62.85
C GLN A 646 -23.54 39.68 -64.38
N LEU A 647 -23.54 38.41 -64.78
CA LEU A 647 -23.52 37.94 -66.18
C LEU A 647 -24.79 37.15 -66.56
N VAL A 648 -25.79 37.11 -65.68
CA VAL A 648 -27.16 36.61 -65.89
C VAL A 648 -28.09 37.78 -65.67
#